data_AF-A0A9X2FCU5-F1
#
_entry.id   AF-A0A9X2FCU5-F1
#
_cell.length_a   1.000
_cell.length_b   1.000
_cell.length_c   1.000
_cell.angle_alpha   90.00
_cell.angle_beta   90.00
_cell.angle_gamma   90.00
#
_symmetry.space_group_name_H-M   'P 1'
#
loop_
_entity.id
_entity.type
_entity.pdbx_description
1 polymer ?
#
loop_
_entity_poly.entity_id
_entity_poly.type
_entity_poly.pdbx_seq_one_letter_code
_entity_poly.pdbx_strand_id
1 'polypeptide(L)'
;MDIHKLTSVLLILGTCLGAPRCPAERFDISALTGRRDAETLGWQEWEIGTERDAARDLEQGRLELRAVNGQLHGFLHKSALATGATIAADGVRSETGFLEIVLSDLPPGSHSLATFHNLPTGQPSSLTVSQGQNSVLVTPSAQVEKDHQMASAYVEFEAGEEPVTIRIESSDGGPVLLNALELDATDPHRRARAPQPGNYNWHADGDSGQIHLAWHPVDNAVQYRVYLASGPDLDTAMRELEQSDPAATVSDTQIQLPVAANDSLLYYCWRVDTVGSNDTMTKGEAWTFRLRHLAFPTAQGYGRFARGGRGGRVLKVTNLNDSGPGSLRAAVEATGPRTVVFDVSGRIVLEDRLIIRNGELTIAGQTAPGLGICVSNYNLGGLGADDVVIRYLRVRPGDTSGKTLDGMGLASCDHSIVDHCSISWTQDESFSSRGAKNITLQRTLISEALNIAGHKKYEQGKSHGFAASIGGDIGTFHHNLLAHCAGRNWSLAGGTDQATRHRGVLDIRNNVVYNWDYRTTDGGARLVQFVNNYYKPGPATRVFHVLKPEREWVEAFGPQEYYAAGNVMEGHYDNQQGYAGIVEPKEEPLTSFMHDEPFFPPHVKTETAEEAYRSVLADVGCNYPDLDQHDKRVLRETREGKANFSGSSSGKPGLPDSQEDVGGWDDYPRVSRGEDWDPDNDGMPSQWEVAHGLDPNDPEDRNADPDGDGYTNLEAYLNRLVNEQ
;
A
#
# COMPACT_ATOMS: atom_id res chain seq x y z
N MET A 1 -69.36 37.01 3.46
CA MET A 1 -69.80 36.47 2.16
C MET A 1 -68.60 35.72 1.63
N ASP A 2 -68.51 34.40 1.58
CA ASP A 2 -69.52 33.36 1.66
C ASP A 2 -68.98 32.10 2.35
N ILE A 3 -69.93 31.38 2.96
CA ILE A 3 -69.83 30.09 3.61
C ILE A 3 -70.52 29.07 2.70
N HIS A 4 -69.88 27.93 2.38
CA HIS A 4 -70.48 26.58 2.19
C HIS A 4 -69.34 25.60 1.80
N LYS A 5 -68.88 24.67 2.65
CA LYS A 5 -69.42 23.37 3.14
C LYS A 5 -69.21 22.15 2.21
N LEU A 6 -68.63 21.11 2.82
CA LEU A 6 -68.63 19.65 2.52
C LEU A 6 -67.64 19.18 1.43
N THR A 7 -66.84 18.12 1.57
CA THR A 7 -67.07 16.86 2.30
C THR A 7 -65.73 16.15 2.58
N SER A 8 -65.60 15.53 3.76
CA SER A 8 -64.49 14.66 4.15
C SER A 8 -64.45 13.38 3.30
N VAL A 9 -63.29 13.06 2.74
CA VAL A 9 -62.92 11.67 2.36
C VAL A 9 -61.67 11.33 3.16
N LEU A 10 -61.87 10.44 4.12
CA LEU A 10 -60.84 9.84 4.96
C LEU A 10 -60.10 8.81 4.09
N LEU A 11 -58.93 9.17 3.55
CA LEU A 11 -57.99 8.17 3.02
C LEU A 11 -56.97 7.89 4.13
N ILE A 12 -57.10 6.72 4.75
CA ILE A 12 -56.09 6.15 5.65
C ILE A 12 -54.94 5.69 4.77
N LEU A 13 -53.99 6.59 4.49
CA LEU A 13 -52.63 6.22 4.10
C LEU A 13 -51.85 6.11 5.40
N GLY A 14 -51.73 4.88 5.90
CA GLY A 14 -50.79 4.55 6.96
C GLY A 14 -49.38 4.70 6.43
N THR A 15 -48.84 5.93 6.46
CA THR A 15 -47.41 6.14 6.46
C THR A 15 -46.93 5.79 7.86
N CYS A 16 -46.54 4.54 8.07
CA CYS A 16 -45.64 4.18 9.16
C CYS A 16 -44.31 4.89 8.87
N LEU A 17 -44.22 6.16 9.25
CA LEU A 17 -42.94 6.81 9.50
C LEU A 17 -42.35 6.06 10.70
N GLY A 18 -41.58 5.01 10.42
CA GLY A 18 -40.78 4.34 11.41
C GLY A 18 -39.88 5.37 12.10
N ALA A 19 -39.73 5.24 13.42
CA ALA A 19 -38.74 5.99 14.17
C ALA A 19 -37.38 5.92 13.45
N PRO A 20 -36.53 6.96 13.55
CA PRO A 20 -35.18 6.89 12.99
C PRO A 20 -34.49 5.64 13.56
N ARG A 21 -34.15 4.69 12.69
CA ARG A 21 -33.35 3.52 13.06
C ARG A 21 -32.00 4.01 13.61
N CYS A 22 -31.51 3.36 14.66
CA CYS A 22 -30.14 3.56 15.14
C CYS A 22 -29.15 3.36 13.97
N PRO A 23 -28.01 4.06 13.93
CA PRO A 23 -26.97 3.75 12.96
C PRO A 23 -26.60 2.26 13.06
N ALA A 24 -26.44 1.60 11.92
CA ALA A 24 -26.09 0.18 11.92
C ALA A 24 -24.71 -0.04 12.55
N GLU A 25 -24.63 -0.89 13.56
CA GLU A 25 -23.37 -1.25 14.21
C GLU A 25 -22.86 -2.59 13.69
N ARG A 26 -21.58 -2.66 13.33
CA ARG A 26 -20.98 -3.82 12.65
C ARG A 26 -19.73 -4.27 13.38
N PHE A 27 -19.67 -5.54 13.71
CA PHE A 27 -18.56 -6.12 14.46
C PHE A 27 -17.94 -7.26 13.69
N ASP A 28 -16.64 -7.11 13.43
CA ASP A 28 -15.78 -8.21 12.99
C ASP A 28 -15.34 -8.97 14.23
N ILE A 29 -15.73 -10.24 14.36
CA ILE A 29 -15.51 -11.01 15.59
C ILE A 29 -14.31 -11.89 15.35
N SER A 30 -13.23 -11.63 16.06
CA SER A 30 -11.94 -12.22 15.74
C SER A 30 -11.27 -12.85 16.95
N ALA A 31 -10.17 -13.56 16.67
CA ALA A 31 -9.30 -14.07 17.72
C ALA A 31 -8.38 -12.97 18.25
N LEU A 32 -8.15 -12.96 19.57
CA LEU A 32 -7.15 -12.12 20.21
C LEU A 32 -5.73 -12.45 19.72
N THR A 33 -5.30 -11.80 18.65
CA THR A 33 -4.01 -12.05 17.96
C THR A 33 -3.15 -10.80 17.84
N GLY A 34 -3.74 -9.61 17.95
CA GLY A 34 -3.10 -8.32 17.72
C GLY A 34 -2.70 -8.10 16.25
N ARG A 35 -3.29 -8.86 15.32
CA ARG A 35 -2.93 -8.83 13.89
C ARG A 35 -3.78 -7.84 13.12
N ARG A 36 -3.17 -6.70 12.78
CA ARG A 36 -3.81 -5.68 11.95
C ARG A 36 -4.11 -6.12 10.52
N ASP A 37 -3.42 -7.14 10.01
CA ASP A 37 -3.65 -7.66 8.66
C ASP A 37 -4.87 -8.60 8.56
N ALA A 38 -5.54 -8.87 9.69
CA ALA A 38 -6.83 -9.55 9.73
C ALA A 38 -8.02 -8.59 9.91
N GLU A 39 -7.78 -7.33 10.30
CA GLU A 39 -8.85 -6.35 10.56
C GLU A 39 -9.63 -5.99 9.28
N THR A 40 -10.97 -5.97 9.36
CA THR A 40 -11.82 -5.55 8.26
C THR A 40 -12.10 -4.05 8.26
N LEU A 41 -11.72 -3.35 7.18
CA LEU A 41 -11.98 -1.91 7.04
C LEU A 41 -13.49 -1.59 7.06
N GLY A 42 -13.86 -0.60 7.88
CA GLY A 42 -15.26 -0.17 8.06
C GLY A 42 -16.07 -1.03 9.04
N TRP A 43 -15.43 -2.02 9.68
CA TRP A 43 -16.02 -2.83 10.75
C TRP A 43 -15.31 -2.54 12.07
N GLN A 44 -16.03 -2.70 13.17
CA GLN A 44 -15.44 -2.58 14.50
C GLN A 44 -14.82 -3.93 14.89
N GLU A 45 -13.49 -3.97 14.99
CA GLU A 45 -12.77 -5.16 15.42
C GLU A 45 -13.14 -5.56 16.85
N TRP A 46 -13.56 -6.81 17.06
CA TRP A 46 -13.87 -7.41 18.35
C TRP A 46 -13.04 -8.67 18.62
N GLU A 47 -11.81 -8.46 19.10
CA GLU A 47 -10.94 -9.55 19.53
C GLU A 47 -11.46 -10.21 20.82
N ILE A 48 -11.70 -11.52 20.76
CA ILE A 48 -12.13 -12.34 21.89
C ILE A 48 -11.10 -13.44 22.13
N GLY A 49 -10.73 -13.62 23.40
CA GLY A 49 -9.73 -14.60 23.83
C GLY A 49 -10.36 -15.96 24.12
N THR A 50 -9.96 -16.53 25.26
CA THR A 50 -10.64 -17.68 25.86
C THR A 50 -11.36 -17.19 27.11
N GLU A 51 -12.67 -17.05 27.00
CA GLU A 51 -13.52 -16.53 28.06
C GLU A 51 -14.90 -17.19 27.98
N ARG A 52 -15.70 -17.07 29.04
CA ARG A 52 -17.05 -17.63 29.06
C ARG A 52 -18.06 -16.71 28.36
N ASP A 53 -17.86 -15.43 28.56
CA ASP A 53 -18.71 -14.34 28.11
C ASP A 53 -17.81 -13.17 27.71
N ALA A 54 -18.15 -12.53 26.59
CA ALA A 54 -17.49 -11.33 26.08
C ALA A 54 -18.55 -10.26 25.86
N ALA A 55 -18.31 -9.03 26.33
CA ALA A 55 -19.28 -7.94 26.21
C ALA A 55 -18.66 -6.71 25.55
N ARG A 56 -19.50 -5.95 24.87
CA ARG A 56 -19.16 -4.69 24.21
C ARG A 56 -20.29 -3.70 24.37
N ASP A 57 -19.93 -2.45 24.63
CA ASP A 57 -20.91 -1.36 24.68
C ASP A 57 -21.23 -0.93 23.24
N LEU A 58 -22.51 -0.67 23.00
CA LEU A 58 -23.06 -0.17 21.73
C LEU A 58 -23.19 1.36 21.82
N GLU A 59 -23.45 2.03 20.70
CA GLU A 59 -23.84 3.45 20.74
C GLU A 59 -25.10 3.63 21.60
N GLN A 60 -26.04 2.68 21.46
CA GLN A 60 -27.26 2.64 22.24
C GLN A 60 -27.51 1.21 22.74
N GLY A 61 -27.02 0.92 23.94
CA GLY A 61 -27.24 -0.34 24.65
C GLY A 61 -25.96 -1.13 24.85
N ARG A 62 -26.09 -2.45 24.99
CA ARG A 62 -24.97 -3.35 25.25
C ARG A 62 -25.19 -4.70 24.58
N LEU A 63 -24.09 -5.24 24.05
CA LEU A 63 -24.00 -6.51 23.36
C LEU A 63 -23.13 -7.48 24.15
N GLU A 64 -23.60 -8.70 24.37
CA GLU A 64 -22.85 -9.76 25.04
C GLU A 64 -22.93 -11.08 24.27
N LEU A 65 -21.79 -11.72 24.03
CA LEU A 65 -21.68 -13.08 23.52
C LEU A 65 -21.46 -14.04 24.68
N ARG A 66 -22.30 -15.06 24.81
CA ARG A 66 -22.24 -16.07 25.88
C ARG A 66 -22.07 -17.48 25.32
N ALA A 67 -21.03 -18.17 25.79
CA ALA A 67 -20.91 -19.61 25.61
C ALA A 67 -21.76 -20.34 26.67
N VAL A 68 -22.90 -20.90 26.26
CA VAL A 68 -23.77 -21.65 27.17
C VAL A 68 -23.09 -22.97 27.55
N ASN A 69 -22.78 -23.15 28.84
CA ASN A 69 -22.12 -24.34 29.40
C ASN A 69 -20.75 -24.67 28.77
N GLY A 70 -20.01 -23.68 28.31
CA GLY A 70 -18.65 -23.85 27.75
C GLY A 70 -17.88 -22.54 27.74
N GLN A 71 -16.85 -22.47 26.88
CA GLN A 71 -16.07 -21.27 26.62
C GLN A 71 -16.17 -20.84 25.15
N LEU A 72 -15.91 -19.56 24.92
CA LEU A 72 -15.60 -18.98 23.63
C LEU A 72 -14.11 -19.20 23.33
N HIS A 73 -13.80 -19.46 22.07
CA HIS A 73 -12.43 -19.50 21.57
C HIS A 73 -12.33 -18.75 20.26
N GLY A 74 -11.48 -17.72 20.21
CA GLY A 74 -11.08 -17.12 18.94
C GLY A 74 -10.32 -18.11 18.05
N PHE A 75 -10.51 -18.03 16.74
CA PHE A 75 -9.66 -18.70 15.77
C PHE A 75 -9.28 -17.75 14.61
N LEU A 76 -8.14 -18.01 13.95
CA LEU A 76 -7.72 -17.31 12.73
C LEU A 76 -7.16 -18.33 11.72
N HIS A 77 -7.77 -18.39 10.54
CA HIS A 77 -7.33 -19.18 9.40
C HIS A 77 -6.50 -18.32 8.45
N LYS A 78 -5.19 -18.23 8.74
CA LYS A 78 -4.25 -17.34 8.06
C LYS A 78 -4.28 -17.43 6.53
N SER A 79 -4.43 -18.62 5.96
CA SER A 79 -4.42 -18.81 4.50
C SER A 79 -5.58 -18.13 3.79
N ALA A 80 -6.74 -17.93 4.45
CA ALA A 80 -7.86 -17.19 3.86
C ALA A 80 -7.51 -15.70 3.64
N LEU A 81 -6.65 -15.11 4.45
CA LEU A 81 -6.17 -13.73 4.28
C LEU A 81 -5.47 -13.52 2.92
N ALA A 82 -4.84 -14.57 2.36
CA ALA A 82 -4.19 -14.49 1.04
C ALA A 82 -5.19 -14.30 -0.11
N THR A 83 -6.47 -14.60 0.13
CA THR A 83 -7.55 -14.43 -0.85
C THR A 83 -8.26 -13.08 -0.72
N GLY A 84 -7.90 -12.28 0.29
CA GLY A 84 -8.54 -10.99 0.60
C GLY A 84 -9.83 -11.12 1.40
N ALA A 85 -10.13 -12.29 1.96
CA ALA A 85 -11.10 -12.42 3.03
C ALA A 85 -10.47 -11.98 4.35
N THR A 86 -11.19 -11.18 5.13
CA THR A 86 -10.81 -10.82 6.50
C THR A 86 -11.82 -11.42 7.47
N ILE A 87 -13.10 -11.04 7.39
CA ILE A 87 -14.19 -11.61 8.21
C ILE A 87 -14.30 -13.14 8.04
N ALA A 88 -14.21 -13.65 6.81
CA ALA A 88 -14.35 -15.09 6.58
C ALA A 88 -13.13 -15.88 7.09
N ALA A 89 -12.03 -15.20 7.41
CA ALA A 89 -10.78 -15.83 7.81
C ALA A 89 -10.73 -16.12 9.32
N ASP A 90 -11.50 -15.44 10.15
CA ASP A 90 -11.50 -15.58 11.59
C ASP A 90 -12.93 -15.64 12.16
N GLY A 91 -13.03 -15.62 13.49
CA GLY A 91 -14.27 -15.86 14.18
C GLY A 91 -14.06 -16.32 15.61
N VAL A 92 -15.17 -16.47 16.32
CA VAL A 92 -15.24 -17.08 17.63
C VAL A 92 -16.11 -18.32 17.57
N ARG A 93 -15.60 -19.41 18.14
CA ARG A 93 -16.34 -20.66 18.31
C ARG A 93 -16.78 -20.85 19.75
N SER A 94 -17.98 -21.39 19.94
CA SER A 94 -18.41 -21.97 21.22
C SER A 94 -17.91 -23.42 21.33
N GLU A 95 -17.53 -23.86 22.52
CA GLU A 95 -17.22 -25.28 22.79
C GLU A 95 -18.45 -26.20 22.71
N THR A 96 -19.64 -25.63 22.87
CA THR A 96 -20.91 -26.36 22.82
C THR A 96 -21.66 -26.02 21.54
N GLY A 97 -22.72 -26.77 21.25
CA GLY A 97 -23.59 -26.49 20.11
C GLY A 97 -24.48 -25.27 20.23
N PHE A 98 -24.16 -24.35 21.14
CA PHE A 98 -24.96 -23.18 21.45
C PHE A 98 -24.09 -21.94 21.67
N LEU A 99 -24.54 -20.82 21.14
CA LEU A 99 -24.04 -19.48 21.41
C LEU A 99 -25.23 -18.55 21.62
N GLU A 100 -25.17 -17.67 22.62
CA GLU A 100 -26.20 -16.66 22.86
C GLU A 100 -25.64 -15.26 22.63
N ILE A 101 -26.40 -14.45 21.91
CA ILE A 101 -26.20 -13.02 21.74
C ILE A 101 -27.25 -12.34 22.62
N VAL A 102 -26.81 -11.64 23.65
CA VAL A 102 -27.67 -10.92 24.59
C VAL A 102 -27.54 -9.43 24.35
N LEU A 103 -28.66 -8.80 24.03
CA LEU A 103 -28.78 -7.37 23.78
C LEU A 103 -29.56 -6.75 24.94
N SER A 104 -28.95 -5.83 25.68
CA SER A 104 -29.59 -5.12 26.78
C SER A 104 -29.55 -3.62 26.55
N ASP A 105 -30.48 -2.90 27.19
CA ASP A 105 -30.54 -1.44 27.17
C ASP A 105 -30.68 -0.84 25.77
N LEU A 106 -31.20 -1.61 24.81
CA LEU A 106 -31.57 -1.10 23.50
C LEU A 106 -32.77 -0.15 23.63
N PRO A 107 -32.89 0.87 22.77
CA PRO A 107 -34.10 1.67 22.68
C PRO A 107 -35.34 0.78 22.47
N PRO A 108 -36.48 1.06 23.11
CA PRO A 108 -37.69 0.29 22.85
C PRO A 108 -38.14 0.42 21.38
N GLY A 109 -38.41 -0.69 20.71
CA GLY A 109 -38.90 -0.71 19.33
C GLY A 109 -38.36 -1.87 18.49
N SER A 110 -38.55 -1.76 17.17
CA SER A 110 -38.13 -2.78 16.20
C SER A 110 -36.64 -2.70 15.90
N HIS A 111 -35.96 -3.83 16.00
CA HIS A 111 -34.55 -4.01 15.71
C HIS A 111 -34.31 -5.20 14.77
N SER A 112 -33.11 -5.28 14.21
CA SER A 112 -32.66 -6.42 13.43
C SER A 112 -31.25 -6.86 13.77
N LEU A 113 -30.96 -8.14 13.60
CA LEU A 113 -29.62 -8.69 13.72
C LEU A 113 -29.30 -9.56 12.50
N ALA A 114 -28.18 -9.26 11.84
CA ALA A 114 -27.54 -10.17 10.89
C ALA A 114 -26.35 -10.88 11.55
N THR A 115 -26.17 -12.17 11.29
CA THR A 115 -25.00 -12.94 11.72
C THR A 115 -24.35 -13.62 10.52
N PHE A 116 -23.02 -13.67 10.50
CA PHE A 116 -22.23 -14.21 9.38
C PHE A 116 -21.46 -15.45 9.83
N HIS A 117 -21.49 -16.47 8.97
CA HIS A 117 -21.03 -17.82 9.29
C HIS A 117 -20.23 -18.43 8.14
N ASN A 118 -18.93 -18.62 8.38
CA ASN A 118 -18.03 -19.35 7.50
C ASN A 118 -17.14 -20.28 8.31
N LEU A 119 -17.04 -21.53 7.88
CA LEU A 119 -16.11 -22.51 8.43
C LEU A 119 -14.91 -22.66 7.49
N PRO A 120 -13.71 -22.16 7.84
CA PRO A 120 -12.57 -22.14 6.91
C PRO A 120 -11.92 -23.51 6.70
N THR A 121 -12.26 -24.51 7.51
CA THR A 121 -11.78 -25.89 7.37
C THR A 121 -12.86 -26.90 7.76
N GLY A 122 -13.06 -27.94 6.95
CA GLY A 122 -14.06 -28.97 7.21
C GLY A 122 -15.39 -28.73 6.50
N GLN A 123 -16.45 -29.36 7.01
CA GLN A 123 -17.81 -29.26 6.48
C GLN A 123 -18.73 -28.74 7.60
N PRO A 124 -19.47 -27.64 7.36
CA PRO A 124 -20.30 -27.05 8.38
C PRO A 124 -21.65 -27.77 8.52
N SER A 125 -22.13 -27.85 9.76
CA SER A 125 -23.49 -28.28 10.07
C SER A 125 -24.43 -27.08 10.05
N SER A 126 -25.70 -27.30 9.70
CA SER A 126 -26.69 -26.22 9.68
C SER A 126 -26.91 -25.64 11.08
N LEU A 127 -27.06 -24.32 11.15
CA LEU A 127 -27.34 -23.56 12.35
C LEU A 127 -28.77 -23.04 12.34
N THR A 128 -29.39 -22.95 13.50
CA THR A 128 -30.65 -22.22 13.70
C THR A 128 -30.35 -20.96 14.49
N VAL A 129 -30.60 -19.79 13.90
CA VAL A 129 -30.54 -18.49 14.58
C VAL A 129 -31.96 -18.10 14.96
N SER A 130 -32.21 -17.86 16.25
CA SER A 130 -33.57 -17.71 16.77
C SER A 130 -33.72 -16.64 17.84
N GLN A 131 -34.84 -15.92 17.77
CA GLN A 131 -35.37 -15.07 18.83
C GLN A 131 -36.79 -15.56 19.11
N GLY A 132 -37.02 -16.16 20.28
CA GLY A 132 -38.32 -16.71 20.63
C GLY A 132 -38.83 -17.74 19.61
N GLN A 133 -39.94 -17.43 18.93
CA GLN A 133 -40.52 -18.27 17.88
C GLN A 133 -40.00 -17.94 16.47
N ASN A 134 -39.33 -16.80 16.30
CA ASN A 134 -38.73 -16.41 15.02
C ASN A 134 -37.40 -17.15 14.89
N SER A 135 -37.27 -18.00 13.87
CA SER A 135 -36.03 -18.72 13.61
C SER A 135 -35.70 -18.78 12.13
N VAL A 136 -34.40 -18.76 11.85
CA VAL A 136 -33.83 -18.86 10.51
C VAL A 136 -32.83 -20.01 10.50
N LEU A 137 -33.03 -20.95 9.59
CA LEU A 137 -32.06 -21.99 9.31
C LEU A 137 -31.02 -21.45 8.33
N VAL A 138 -29.75 -21.56 8.68
CA VAL A 138 -28.62 -21.18 7.82
C VAL A 138 -27.62 -22.33 7.77
N THR A 139 -27.11 -22.64 6.59
CA THR A 139 -25.95 -23.53 6.47
C THR A 139 -24.72 -22.63 6.31
N PRO A 140 -23.77 -22.64 7.27
CA PRO A 140 -22.55 -21.84 7.14
C PRO A 140 -21.85 -22.12 5.82
N SER A 141 -21.18 -21.11 5.27
CA SER A 141 -20.33 -21.33 4.11
C SER A 141 -19.08 -22.13 4.51
N ALA A 142 -18.42 -22.75 3.54
CA ALA A 142 -17.21 -23.52 3.77
C ALA A 142 -16.08 -22.98 2.89
N GLN A 143 -14.97 -22.59 3.53
CA GLN A 143 -13.71 -22.22 2.85
C GLN A 143 -13.88 -21.14 1.77
N VAL A 144 -14.78 -20.18 1.99
CA VAL A 144 -14.96 -19.08 1.03
C VAL A 144 -13.75 -18.17 1.00
N GLU A 145 -13.47 -17.63 -0.18
CA GLU A 145 -12.30 -16.79 -0.45
C GLU A 145 -12.61 -15.29 -0.34
N LYS A 146 -13.89 -14.92 -0.16
CA LYS A 146 -14.34 -13.54 -0.05
C LYS A 146 -15.48 -13.42 0.96
N ASP A 147 -15.48 -12.35 1.74
CA ASP A 147 -16.46 -12.14 2.81
C ASP A 147 -17.91 -12.07 2.29
N HIS A 148 -18.12 -11.52 1.09
CA HIS A 148 -19.46 -11.44 0.49
C HIS A 148 -20.05 -12.80 0.06
N GLN A 149 -19.27 -13.88 0.11
CA GLN A 149 -19.70 -15.26 -0.17
C GLN A 149 -20.15 -15.99 1.10
N MET A 150 -19.97 -15.38 2.27
CA MET A 150 -20.36 -15.98 3.54
C MET A 150 -21.86 -16.20 3.62
N ALA A 151 -22.25 -17.29 4.27
CA ALA A 151 -23.64 -17.48 4.64
C ALA A 151 -24.01 -16.53 5.78
N SER A 152 -25.24 -16.02 5.76
CA SER A 152 -25.75 -15.15 6.81
C SER A 152 -27.18 -15.49 7.20
N ALA A 153 -27.53 -15.23 8.45
CA ALA A 153 -28.91 -15.25 8.94
C ALA A 153 -29.33 -13.82 9.30
N TYR A 154 -30.62 -13.51 9.13
CA TYR A 154 -31.18 -12.20 9.46
C TYR A 154 -32.46 -12.40 10.27
N VAL A 155 -32.53 -11.81 11.46
CA VAL A 155 -33.68 -11.90 12.36
C VAL A 155 -34.15 -10.51 12.76
N GLU A 156 -35.46 -10.30 12.76
CA GLU A 156 -36.10 -9.09 13.29
C GLU A 156 -36.73 -9.40 14.65
N PHE A 157 -36.65 -8.45 15.56
CA PHE A 157 -37.15 -8.59 16.92
C PHE A 157 -37.59 -7.23 17.50
N GLU A 158 -38.34 -7.27 18.59
CA GLU A 158 -38.75 -6.10 19.35
C GLU A 158 -37.95 -6.02 20.65
N ALA A 159 -37.35 -4.87 20.92
CA ALA A 159 -36.69 -4.56 22.19
C ALA A 159 -37.66 -3.83 23.13
N GLY A 160 -37.57 -4.14 24.42
CA GLY A 160 -38.30 -3.48 25.50
C GLY A 160 -37.35 -3.19 26.66
N GLU A 161 -37.85 -3.21 27.89
CA GLU A 161 -37.02 -3.02 29.10
C GLU A 161 -36.15 -4.26 29.41
N GLU A 162 -36.59 -5.45 28.99
CA GLU A 162 -35.88 -6.70 29.26
C GLU A 162 -34.86 -7.01 28.16
N PRO A 163 -33.71 -7.61 28.51
CA PRO A 163 -32.72 -8.04 27.53
C PRO A 163 -33.29 -9.02 26.50
N VAL A 164 -32.97 -8.81 25.22
CA VAL A 164 -33.28 -9.73 24.14
C VAL A 164 -32.17 -10.75 24.02
N THR A 165 -32.51 -12.04 24.03
CA THR A 165 -31.55 -13.13 23.78
C THR A 165 -31.83 -13.77 22.43
N ILE A 166 -30.83 -13.73 21.54
CA ILE A 166 -30.81 -14.43 20.26
C ILE A 166 -29.91 -15.64 20.42
N ARG A 167 -30.43 -16.84 20.11
CA ARG A 167 -29.70 -18.09 20.23
C ARG A 167 -29.31 -18.62 18.86
N ILE A 168 -28.04 -19.01 18.73
CA ILE A 168 -27.49 -19.73 17.59
C ILE A 168 -27.20 -21.16 18.04
N GLU A 169 -27.85 -22.14 17.39
CA GLU A 169 -27.79 -23.55 17.76
C GLU A 169 -27.37 -24.41 16.57
N SER A 170 -26.39 -25.31 16.75
CA SER A 170 -26.02 -26.28 15.72
C SER A 170 -26.99 -27.45 15.69
N SER A 171 -27.39 -27.86 14.47
CA SER A 171 -28.35 -28.95 14.25
C SER A 171 -27.82 -30.33 14.68
N ASP A 172 -26.50 -30.49 14.78
CA ASP A 172 -25.85 -31.74 15.19
C ASP A 172 -25.25 -31.69 16.61
N GLY A 173 -25.45 -30.57 17.32
CA GLY A 173 -24.86 -30.31 18.64
C GLY A 173 -23.34 -30.03 18.63
N GLY A 174 -22.72 -29.95 17.45
CA GLY A 174 -21.32 -29.52 17.27
C GLY A 174 -21.13 -28.02 17.48
N PRO A 175 -19.87 -27.55 17.60
CA PRO A 175 -19.56 -26.16 17.96
C PRO A 175 -20.14 -25.15 16.96
N VAL A 176 -20.69 -24.06 17.48
CA VAL A 176 -21.18 -22.92 16.68
C VAL A 176 -20.03 -21.97 16.40
N LEU A 177 -19.94 -21.47 15.18
CA LEU A 177 -18.96 -20.47 14.76
C LEU A 177 -19.64 -19.19 14.30
N LEU A 178 -19.20 -18.06 14.85
CA LEU A 178 -19.66 -16.72 14.52
C LEU A 178 -18.46 -15.89 14.07
N ASN A 179 -18.52 -15.36 12.85
CA ASN A 179 -17.43 -14.58 12.25
C ASN A 179 -17.68 -13.08 12.37
N ALA A 180 -18.92 -12.64 12.19
CA ALA A 180 -19.31 -11.24 12.33
C ALA A 180 -20.81 -11.11 12.64
N LEU A 181 -21.20 -9.91 13.08
CA LEU A 181 -22.60 -9.54 13.22
C LEU A 181 -22.85 -8.08 12.86
N GLU A 182 -24.08 -7.77 12.49
CA GLU A 182 -24.57 -6.41 12.28
C GLU A 182 -25.89 -6.20 13.01
N LEU A 183 -25.97 -5.13 13.80
CA LEU A 183 -27.19 -4.69 14.48
C LEU A 183 -27.83 -3.55 13.69
N ASP A 184 -29.15 -3.61 13.49
CA ASP A 184 -29.97 -2.61 12.79
C ASP A 184 -29.52 -2.28 11.35
N ALA A 185 -28.79 -3.20 10.73
CA ALA A 185 -28.41 -3.14 9.33
C ALA A 185 -29.53 -3.68 8.42
N THR A 186 -29.47 -3.30 7.14
CA THR A 186 -30.36 -3.84 6.10
C THR A 186 -30.11 -5.33 5.89
N ASP A 187 -31.15 -6.13 5.61
CA ASP A 187 -31.01 -7.55 5.28
C ASP A 187 -29.89 -7.81 4.22
N PRO A 188 -28.80 -8.53 4.57
CA PRO A 188 -27.68 -8.76 3.67
C PRO A 188 -28.07 -9.55 2.41
N HIS A 189 -29.19 -10.27 2.43
CA HIS A 189 -29.70 -11.01 1.27
C HIS A 189 -30.41 -10.12 0.24
N ARG A 190 -30.79 -8.90 0.64
CA ARG A 190 -31.59 -7.97 -0.19
C ARG A 190 -30.82 -6.72 -0.62
N ARG A 191 -29.61 -6.52 -0.12
CA ARG A 191 -28.76 -5.35 -0.43
C ARG A 191 -27.61 -5.71 -1.37
N ALA A 192 -27.15 -4.73 -2.13
CA ALA A 192 -25.97 -4.89 -2.99
C ALA A 192 -24.71 -5.13 -2.14
N ARG A 193 -23.76 -5.92 -2.68
CA ARG A 193 -22.51 -6.30 -2.02
C ARG A 193 -21.38 -6.48 -3.04
N ALA A 194 -20.15 -6.69 -2.56
CA ALA A 194 -18.95 -6.86 -3.37
C ALA A 194 -18.74 -5.70 -4.38
N PRO A 195 -18.61 -4.45 -3.88
CA PRO A 195 -18.42 -3.30 -4.74
C PRO A 195 -17.11 -3.38 -5.53
N GLN A 196 -17.16 -2.90 -6.77
CA GLN A 196 -16.01 -2.54 -7.58
C GLN A 196 -16.21 -1.10 -8.07
N PRO A 197 -15.29 -0.14 -7.81
CA PRO A 197 -14.10 -0.29 -6.96
C PRO A 197 -14.46 -0.76 -5.55
N GLY A 198 -13.57 -1.55 -4.95
CA GLY A 198 -13.73 -1.98 -3.57
C GLY A 198 -13.94 -0.80 -2.63
N ASN A 199 -14.68 -1.00 -1.55
CA ASN A 199 -14.82 0.01 -0.51
C ASN A 199 -13.42 0.40 0.02
N TYR A 200 -13.19 1.69 0.23
CA TYR A 200 -11.89 2.26 0.61
C TYR A 200 -10.78 2.05 -0.43
N ASN A 201 -11.11 1.88 -1.72
CA ASN A 201 -10.10 1.91 -2.77
C ASN A 201 -9.62 3.35 -3.00
N TRP A 202 -8.41 3.67 -2.53
CA TRP A 202 -7.82 5.00 -2.67
C TRP A 202 -7.10 5.28 -3.99
N HIS A 203 -7.16 4.32 -4.93
CA HIS A 203 -6.48 4.37 -6.22
C HIS A 203 -7.37 3.83 -7.36
N ALA A 204 -8.67 4.15 -7.33
CA ALA A 204 -9.61 3.71 -8.35
C ALA A 204 -9.26 4.31 -9.73
N ASP A 205 -9.48 3.53 -10.78
CA ASP A 205 -9.20 3.94 -12.16
C ASP A 205 -10.32 4.84 -12.69
N GLY A 206 -10.05 6.15 -12.78
CA GLY A 206 -10.94 7.15 -13.35
C GLY A 206 -10.28 7.99 -14.44
N ASP A 207 -9.17 7.52 -15.01
CA ASP A 207 -8.29 8.30 -15.90
C ASP A 207 -9.03 8.86 -17.13
N SER A 208 -10.13 8.21 -17.54
CA SER A 208 -10.97 8.63 -18.67
C SER A 208 -12.05 9.66 -18.32
N GLY A 209 -12.12 10.11 -17.06
CA GLY A 209 -13.24 10.89 -16.53
C GLY A 209 -14.51 10.07 -16.32
N GLN A 210 -14.40 8.75 -16.32
CA GLN A 210 -15.47 7.80 -16.03
C GLN A 210 -14.99 6.77 -15.02
N ILE A 211 -15.85 6.41 -14.08
CA ILE A 211 -15.63 5.31 -13.13
C ILE A 211 -16.52 4.12 -13.51
N HIS A 212 -15.94 2.92 -13.56
CA HIS A 212 -16.69 1.67 -13.69
C HIS A 212 -17.12 1.19 -12.30
N LEU A 213 -18.43 1.19 -12.07
CA LEU A 213 -19.06 0.67 -10.86
C LEU A 213 -19.68 -0.69 -11.14
N ALA A 214 -19.42 -1.69 -10.29
CA ALA A 214 -20.05 -3.01 -10.37
C ALA A 214 -20.31 -3.60 -8.98
N TRP A 215 -21.30 -4.48 -8.88
CA TRP A 215 -21.69 -5.16 -7.64
C TRP A 215 -22.17 -6.57 -7.93
N HIS A 216 -22.23 -7.40 -6.88
CA HIS A 216 -22.79 -8.74 -6.99
C HIS A 216 -24.32 -8.68 -7.16
N PRO A 217 -24.91 -9.52 -8.04
CA PRO A 217 -26.37 -9.62 -8.18
C PRO A 217 -27.09 -9.90 -6.86
N VAL A 218 -28.29 -9.35 -6.75
CA VAL A 218 -29.17 -9.53 -5.58
C VAL A 218 -30.39 -10.32 -6.01
N ASP A 219 -30.69 -11.39 -5.28
CA ASP A 219 -31.78 -12.28 -5.62
C ASP A 219 -33.12 -11.53 -5.64
N ASN A 220 -33.91 -11.75 -6.69
CA ASN A 220 -35.22 -11.11 -6.93
C ASN A 220 -35.20 -9.59 -7.13
N ALA A 221 -34.02 -8.95 -7.23
CA ALA A 221 -33.93 -7.57 -7.68
C ALA A 221 -34.25 -7.50 -9.18
N VAL A 222 -35.18 -6.61 -9.56
CA VAL A 222 -35.54 -6.35 -10.96
C VAL A 222 -34.87 -5.10 -11.51
N GLN A 223 -34.40 -4.22 -10.62
CA GLN A 223 -33.78 -2.95 -10.95
C GLN A 223 -32.90 -2.46 -9.79
N TYR A 224 -31.94 -1.60 -10.11
CA TYR A 224 -31.03 -0.97 -9.17
C TYR A 224 -31.05 0.55 -9.35
N ARG A 225 -31.08 1.30 -8.24
CA ARG A 225 -30.86 2.75 -8.22
C ARG A 225 -29.45 3.01 -7.72
N VAL A 226 -28.62 3.59 -8.57
CA VAL A 226 -27.20 3.84 -8.29
C VAL A 226 -27.03 5.32 -7.95
N TYR A 227 -26.40 5.58 -6.83
CA TYR A 227 -26.08 6.92 -6.33
C TYR A 227 -24.57 7.09 -6.32
N LEU A 228 -24.11 8.28 -6.68
CA LEU A 228 -22.71 8.66 -6.65
C LEU A 228 -22.65 10.15 -6.28
N ALA A 229 -21.86 10.46 -5.27
CA ALA A 229 -21.58 11.82 -4.85
C ALA A 229 -20.08 11.95 -4.54
N SER A 230 -19.60 13.18 -4.50
CA SER A 230 -18.23 13.49 -4.13
C SER A 230 -18.15 14.69 -3.19
N GLY A 231 -17.02 14.82 -2.52
CA GLY A 231 -16.74 15.93 -1.62
C GLY A 231 -15.24 16.07 -1.33
N PRO A 232 -14.82 17.21 -0.74
CA PRO A 232 -13.43 17.44 -0.35
C PRO A 232 -12.98 16.54 0.82
N ASP A 233 -13.93 15.94 1.52
CA ASP A 233 -13.72 15.02 2.62
C ASP A 233 -14.82 13.94 2.61
N LEU A 234 -14.58 12.85 3.35
CA LEU A 234 -15.50 11.71 3.40
C LEU A 234 -16.87 12.07 3.98
N ASP A 235 -16.94 12.91 5.02
CA ASP A 235 -18.20 13.27 5.68
C ASP A 235 -19.08 14.12 4.76
N THR A 236 -18.47 15.01 3.99
CA THR A 236 -19.15 15.81 2.98
C THR A 236 -19.63 14.93 1.84
N ALA A 237 -18.78 14.06 1.28
CA ALA A 237 -19.20 13.12 0.22
C ALA A 237 -20.35 12.21 0.65
N MET A 238 -20.32 11.73 1.90
CA MET A 238 -21.39 10.91 2.49
C MET A 238 -22.69 11.69 2.69
N ARG A 239 -22.63 12.93 3.19
CA ARG A 239 -23.82 13.79 3.34
C ARG A 239 -24.47 14.11 2.01
N GLU A 240 -23.67 14.42 0.99
CA GLU A 240 -24.15 14.66 -0.37
C GLU A 240 -24.79 13.39 -0.96
N LEU A 241 -24.17 12.22 -0.77
CA LEU A 241 -24.73 10.94 -1.20
C LEU A 241 -26.13 10.71 -0.61
N GLU A 242 -26.31 10.97 0.70
CA GLU A 242 -27.58 10.77 1.39
C GLU A 242 -28.68 11.74 0.97
N GLN A 243 -28.32 12.90 0.42
CA GLN A 243 -29.28 13.92 -0.05
C GLN A 243 -29.52 13.84 -1.57
N SER A 244 -28.69 13.09 -2.30
CA SER A 244 -28.74 12.99 -3.75
C SER A 244 -29.91 12.14 -4.28
N ASP A 245 -30.41 12.52 -5.45
CA ASP A 245 -31.22 11.63 -6.30
C ASP A 245 -30.33 10.55 -6.94
N PRO A 246 -30.88 9.40 -7.37
CA PRO A 246 -30.10 8.39 -8.08
C PRO A 246 -29.43 8.98 -9.33
N ALA A 247 -28.12 8.81 -9.45
CA ALA A 247 -27.36 9.15 -10.65
C ALA A 247 -27.80 8.31 -11.86
N ALA A 248 -28.24 7.08 -11.62
CA ALA A 248 -28.79 6.22 -12.66
C ALA A 248 -29.76 5.18 -12.08
N THR A 249 -30.58 4.61 -12.97
CA THR A 249 -31.39 3.44 -12.68
C THR A 249 -31.17 2.40 -13.76
N VAL A 250 -30.73 1.19 -13.38
CA VAL A 250 -30.29 0.13 -14.31
C VAL A 250 -30.85 -1.23 -13.94
N SER A 251 -30.93 -2.15 -14.91
CA SER A 251 -31.23 -3.57 -14.68
C SER A 251 -29.98 -4.44 -14.56
N ASP A 252 -28.85 -3.95 -15.07
CA ASP A 252 -27.56 -4.63 -15.01
C ASP A 252 -26.87 -4.38 -13.65
N THR A 253 -25.87 -5.19 -13.33
CA THR A 253 -25.09 -5.07 -12.07
C THR A 253 -23.78 -4.31 -12.24
N GLN A 254 -23.71 -3.47 -13.27
CA GLN A 254 -22.57 -2.61 -13.56
C GLN A 254 -23.00 -1.37 -14.35
N ILE A 255 -22.25 -0.29 -14.20
CA ILE A 255 -22.49 0.98 -14.90
C ILE A 255 -21.19 1.78 -14.98
N GLN A 256 -21.09 2.69 -15.95
CA GLN A 256 -20.09 3.77 -15.93
C GLN A 256 -20.75 5.10 -15.60
N LEU A 257 -20.13 5.86 -14.69
CA LEU A 257 -20.59 7.18 -14.29
C LEU A 257 -19.48 8.22 -14.43
N PRO A 258 -19.81 9.49 -14.71
CA PRO A 258 -18.82 10.54 -14.80
C PRO A 258 -18.17 10.84 -13.46
N VAL A 259 -16.88 11.12 -13.48
CA VAL A 259 -16.07 11.60 -12.34
C VAL A 259 -15.12 12.68 -12.82
N ALA A 260 -14.62 13.52 -11.91
CA ALA A 260 -13.56 14.47 -12.23
C ALA A 260 -12.27 13.70 -12.53
N ALA A 261 -11.85 13.69 -13.80
CA ALA A 261 -10.64 12.99 -14.22
C ALA A 261 -9.42 13.55 -13.45
N ASN A 262 -8.49 12.68 -13.07
CA ASN A 262 -7.22 13.02 -12.39
C ASN A 262 -7.33 13.73 -11.04
N ASP A 263 -8.54 14.01 -10.53
CA ASP A 263 -8.72 14.60 -9.22
C ASP A 263 -8.68 13.52 -8.14
N SER A 264 -7.47 13.30 -7.62
CA SER A 264 -7.24 12.39 -6.50
C SER A 264 -7.60 12.99 -5.14
N LEU A 265 -7.93 14.29 -5.05
CA LEU A 265 -8.28 14.97 -3.80
C LEU A 265 -9.72 14.70 -3.37
N LEU A 266 -10.63 14.54 -4.34
CA LEU A 266 -12.03 14.24 -4.06
C LEU A 266 -12.23 12.84 -3.47
N TYR A 267 -13.00 12.80 -2.39
CA TYR A 267 -13.61 11.57 -1.88
C TYR A 267 -14.89 11.32 -2.65
N TYR A 268 -15.04 10.13 -3.19
CA TYR A 268 -16.29 9.67 -3.79
C TYR A 268 -16.98 8.70 -2.85
N CYS A 269 -18.29 8.83 -2.75
CA CYS A 269 -19.17 7.89 -2.06
C CYS A 269 -20.25 7.44 -3.03
N TRP A 270 -20.58 6.15 -3.02
CA TRP A 270 -21.59 5.58 -3.90
C TRP A 270 -22.38 4.49 -3.19
N ARG A 271 -23.62 4.28 -3.65
CA ARG A 271 -24.54 3.30 -3.07
C ARG A 271 -25.42 2.70 -4.16
N VAL A 272 -25.85 1.46 -3.95
CA VAL A 272 -26.81 0.79 -4.83
C VAL A 272 -28.02 0.34 -4.03
N ASP A 273 -29.16 0.99 -4.25
CA ASP A 273 -30.44 0.55 -3.70
C ASP A 273 -31.08 -0.47 -4.66
N THR A 274 -31.68 -1.53 -4.11
CA THR A 274 -32.30 -2.60 -4.90
C THR A 274 -33.82 -2.42 -4.94
N VAL A 275 -34.41 -2.70 -6.10
CA VAL A 275 -35.85 -2.69 -6.30
C VAL A 275 -36.30 -4.12 -6.55
N GLY A 276 -37.10 -4.65 -5.63
CA GLY A 276 -37.71 -5.98 -5.76
C GLY A 276 -38.89 -6.01 -6.74
N SER A 277 -39.31 -7.20 -7.15
CA SER A 277 -40.45 -7.41 -8.07
C SER A 277 -41.79 -6.82 -7.59
N ASN A 278 -41.94 -6.60 -6.28
CA ASN A 278 -43.11 -5.97 -5.67
C ASN A 278 -42.93 -4.45 -5.44
N ASP A 279 -41.97 -3.82 -6.12
CA ASP A 279 -41.55 -2.42 -5.93
C ASP A 279 -41.07 -2.11 -4.50
N THR A 280 -40.62 -3.14 -3.78
CA THR A 280 -40.02 -3.00 -2.46
C THR A 280 -38.59 -2.50 -2.59
N MET A 281 -38.32 -1.31 -2.08
CA MET A 281 -36.98 -0.72 -2.07
C MET A 281 -36.16 -1.25 -0.89
N THR A 282 -34.93 -1.68 -1.15
CA THR A 282 -33.94 -1.99 -0.12
C THR A 282 -32.74 -1.09 -0.28
N LYS A 283 -32.45 -0.28 0.75
CA LYS A 283 -31.33 0.65 0.74
C LYS A 283 -30.00 -0.10 0.81
N GLY A 284 -29.08 0.23 -0.09
CA GLY A 284 -27.73 -0.34 -0.11
C GLY A 284 -26.81 0.23 0.96
N GLU A 285 -25.59 -0.28 0.99
CA GLU A 285 -24.50 0.33 1.77
C GLU A 285 -23.82 1.42 0.96
N ALA A 286 -23.31 2.43 1.66
CA ALA A 286 -22.41 3.40 1.06
C ALA A 286 -21.00 2.83 1.03
N TRP A 287 -20.35 2.93 -0.12
CA TRP A 287 -18.95 2.60 -0.33
C TRP A 287 -18.19 3.83 -0.78
N THR A 288 -16.91 3.89 -0.47
CA THR A 288 -16.06 5.03 -0.82
C THR A 288 -14.85 4.63 -1.65
N PHE A 289 -14.39 5.55 -2.49
CA PHE A 289 -13.14 5.44 -3.22
C PHE A 289 -12.53 6.84 -3.45
N ARG A 290 -11.26 6.86 -3.85
CA ARG A 290 -10.59 8.03 -4.44
C ARG A 290 -9.96 7.62 -5.76
N LEU A 291 -9.87 8.56 -6.68
CA LEU A 291 -9.26 8.29 -7.98
C LEU A 291 -7.74 8.26 -7.86
N ARG A 292 -7.09 7.41 -8.64
CA ARG A 292 -5.65 7.43 -8.81
C ARG A 292 -5.24 8.66 -9.61
N HIS A 293 -4.05 9.17 -9.32
CA HIS A 293 -3.35 10.14 -10.13
C HIS A 293 -1.85 9.91 -9.97
N LEU A 294 -1.05 10.24 -10.99
CA LEU A 294 0.39 10.00 -10.93
C LEU A 294 0.99 10.76 -9.73
N ALA A 295 1.97 10.17 -9.06
CA ALA A 295 2.67 10.77 -7.93
C ALA A 295 3.39 12.06 -8.34
N PHE A 296 3.93 12.05 -9.55
CA PHE A 296 4.53 13.16 -10.27
C PHE A 296 4.57 12.79 -11.77
N PRO A 297 4.74 13.75 -12.70
CA PRO A 297 4.51 13.53 -14.13
C PRO A 297 5.34 12.40 -14.77
N THR A 298 6.55 12.18 -14.26
CA THR A 298 7.50 11.16 -14.76
C THR A 298 7.44 9.84 -13.98
N ALA A 299 6.56 9.73 -12.97
CA ALA A 299 6.40 8.52 -12.17
C ALA A 299 5.94 7.34 -13.04
N GLN A 300 6.68 6.23 -12.97
CA GLN A 300 6.44 5.02 -13.77
C GLN A 300 6.40 3.78 -12.88
N GLY A 301 6.05 2.63 -13.45
CA GLY A 301 5.95 1.38 -12.70
C GLY A 301 4.71 1.28 -11.82
N TYR A 302 4.68 0.27 -10.95
CA TYR A 302 3.50 -0.05 -10.14
C TYR A 302 3.33 0.82 -8.88
N GLY A 303 4.36 1.56 -8.46
CA GLY A 303 4.29 2.55 -7.39
C GLY A 303 3.92 3.96 -7.86
N ARG A 304 3.71 4.16 -9.17
CA ARG A 304 3.51 5.49 -9.79
C ARG A 304 2.29 6.27 -9.30
N PHE A 305 1.35 5.61 -8.62
CA PHE A 305 0.12 6.22 -8.12
C PHE A 305 0.14 6.47 -6.61
N ALA A 306 1.33 6.45 -5.99
CA ALA A 306 1.51 6.95 -4.63
C ALA A 306 0.95 8.38 -4.52
N ARG A 307 -0.01 8.60 -3.62
CA ARG A 307 -0.59 9.93 -3.39
C ARG A 307 0.41 10.87 -2.70
N GLY A 308 1.32 10.29 -1.92
CA GLY A 308 2.26 11.08 -1.11
C GLY A 308 1.51 12.03 -0.17
N GLY A 309 2.03 13.24 -0.03
CA GLY A 309 1.46 14.32 0.78
C GLY A 309 0.44 15.22 0.08
N ARG A 310 -0.04 14.88 -1.11
CA ARG A 310 -0.92 15.73 -1.94
C ARG A 310 -2.15 16.21 -1.18
N GLY A 311 -2.45 17.51 -1.28
CA GLY A 311 -3.55 18.16 -0.56
C GLY A 311 -3.34 18.30 0.95
N GLY A 312 -2.18 17.91 1.45
CA GLY A 312 -1.85 17.89 2.86
C GLY A 312 -1.26 19.19 3.40
N ARG A 313 -0.57 19.05 4.54
CA ARG A 313 0.18 20.14 5.18
C ARG A 313 1.62 20.17 4.68
N VAL A 314 2.24 21.34 4.70
CA VAL A 314 3.71 21.45 4.52
C VAL A 314 4.42 21.38 5.86
N LEU A 315 5.46 20.57 5.94
CA LEU A 315 6.36 20.50 7.10
C LEU A 315 7.77 20.87 6.66
N LYS A 316 8.23 22.04 7.11
CA LYS A 316 9.54 22.59 6.74
C LYS A 316 10.63 22.05 7.66
N VAL A 317 11.68 21.47 7.07
CA VAL A 317 12.92 21.13 7.77
C VAL A 317 13.80 22.37 7.81
N THR A 318 14.02 22.90 9.01
CA THR A 318 14.71 24.18 9.25
C THR A 318 16.02 24.02 10.01
N ASN A 319 16.35 22.81 10.45
CA ASN A 319 17.62 22.50 11.10
C ASN A 319 18.11 21.08 10.78
N LEU A 320 19.38 20.82 11.09
CA LEU A 320 20.06 19.55 10.79
C LEU A 320 20.16 18.62 12.03
N ASN A 321 19.43 18.94 13.11
CA ASN A 321 19.40 18.09 14.29
C ASN A 321 18.67 16.77 13.95
N ASP A 322 18.98 15.68 14.65
CA ASP A 322 18.24 14.42 14.48
C ASP A 322 16.76 14.59 14.84
N SER A 323 16.46 15.19 16.00
CA SER A 323 15.12 15.28 16.56
C SER A 323 14.75 16.69 17.04
N GLY A 324 13.46 16.87 17.35
CA GLY A 324 12.88 18.13 17.81
C GLY A 324 12.19 18.95 16.72
N PRO A 325 11.51 20.05 17.08
CA PRO A 325 10.81 20.90 16.13
C PRO A 325 11.71 21.36 14.98
N GLY A 326 11.19 21.31 13.75
CA GLY A 326 11.92 21.68 12.53
C GLY A 326 12.95 20.66 12.04
N SER A 327 13.08 19.49 12.68
CA SER A 327 13.94 18.41 12.21
C SER A 327 13.24 17.51 11.17
N LEU A 328 14.03 16.80 10.36
CA LEU A 328 13.51 15.80 9.43
C LEU A 328 12.74 14.68 10.15
N ARG A 329 13.21 14.23 11.33
CA ARG A 329 12.52 13.20 12.13
C ARG A 329 11.12 13.65 12.53
N ALA A 330 10.98 14.87 13.04
CA ALA A 330 9.67 15.40 13.45
C ALA A 330 8.68 15.46 12.28
N ALA A 331 9.16 15.79 11.08
CA ALA A 331 8.34 15.82 9.87
C ALA A 331 7.93 14.42 9.38
N VAL A 332 8.88 13.47 9.39
CA VAL A 332 8.65 12.08 8.99
C VAL A 332 7.70 11.34 9.95
N GLU A 333 7.86 11.53 11.26
CA GLU A 333 7.06 10.85 12.28
C GLU A 333 5.67 11.47 12.50
N ALA A 334 5.38 12.64 11.91
CA ALA A 334 4.04 13.22 11.93
C ALA A 334 2.99 12.33 11.24
N THR A 335 1.71 12.54 11.58
CA THR A 335 0.56 11.81 11.01
C THR A 335 -0.21 12.67 9.99
N GLY A 336 -1.00 11.99 9.16
CA GLY A 336 -1.83 12.58 8.12
C GLY A 336 -1.07 13.03 6.86
N PRO A 337 -1.78 13.45 5.81
CA PRO A 337 -1.19 13.89 4.55
C PRO A 337 -0.22 15.06 4.75
N ARG A 338 1.03 14.90 4.30
CA ARG A 338 2.06 15.93 4.44
C ARG A 338 3.17 15.88 3.41
N THR A 339 3.62 17.05 2.99
CA THR A 339 4.79 17.25 2.14
C THR A 339 5.91 17.87 2.95
N VAL A 340 7.06 17.19 3.00
CA VAL A 340 8.27 17.65 3.68
C VAL A 340 9.15 18.39 2.69
N VAL A 341 9.42 19.65 3.00
CA VAL A 341 10.29 20.54 2.22
C VAL A 341 11.47 21.02 3.08
N PHE A 342 12.53 21.49 2.46
CA PHE A 342 13.79 21.81 3.13
C PHE A 342 14.19 23.28 2.97
N ASP A 343 14.25 23.99 4.09
CA ASP A 343 14.82 25.35 4.17
C ASP A 343 16.32 25.33 4.39
N VAL A 344 16.87 24.16 4.74
CA VAL A 344 18.29 23.98 4.99
C VAL A 344 18.88 22.88 4.14
N SER A 345 20.16 23.02 3.81
CA SER A 345 20.97 21.96 3.22
C SER A 345 22.00 21.47 4.22
N GLY A 346 22.54 20.28 3.99
CA GLY A 346 23.65 19.76 4.77
C GLY A 346 23.51 18.30 5.16
N ARG A 347 24.43 17.87 6.02
CA ARG A 347 24.42 16.50 6.56
C ARG A 347 23.61 16.44 7.86
N ILE A 348 22.56 15.61 7.85
CA ILE A 348 21.80 15.22 9.04
C ILE A 348 22.45 13.94 9.58
N VAL A 349 23.02 14.02 10.78
CA VAL A 349 23.63 12.88 11.47
C VAL A 349 22.58 12.30 12.39
N LEU A 350 22.02 11.15 12.02
CA LEU A 350 20.96 10.52 12.82
C LEU A 350 21.54 9.87 14.08
N GLU A 351 20.73 9.82 15.13
CA GLU A 351 21.06 9.14 16.39
C GLU A 351 20.45 7.73 16.48
N ASP A 352 19.37 7.48 15.74
CA ASP A 352 18.73 6.17 15.55
C ASP A 352 18.08 6.08 14.15
N ARG A 353 17.61 4.89 13.77
CA ARG A 353 16.88 4.67 12.51
C ARG A 353 15.72 5.66 12.35
N LEU A 354 15.55 6.19 11.15
CA LEU A 354 14.40 7.03 10.81
C LEU A 354 13.43 6.24 9.93
N ILE A 355 12.39 5.70 10.56
CA ILE A 355 11.45 4.77 9.92
C ILE A 355 10.12 5.48 9.62
N ILE A 356 9.73 5.50 8.35
CA ILE A 356 8.43 6.00 7.92
C ILE A 356 7.39 4.92 8.26
N ARG A 357 6.58 5.18 9.29
CA ARG A 357 5.44 4.35 9.70
C ARG A 357 4.10 4.97 9.36
N ASN A 358 4.06 6.29 9.25
CA ASN A 358 2.86 7.05 8.93
C ASN A 358 2.93 7.41 7.44
N GLY A 359 2.02 6.84 6.66
CA GLY A 359 1.88 7.04 5.21
C GLY A 359 1.43 8.44 4.81
N GLU A 360 1.00 8.59 3.55
CA GLU A 360 0.55 9.87 2.97
C GLU A 360 1.64 10.95 3.11
N LEU A 361 2.86 10.59 2.67
CA LEU A 361 4.08 11.37 2.89
C LEU A 361 4.82 11.58 1.58
N THR A 362 5.06 12.85 1.23
CA THR A 362 6.07 13.22 0.22
C THR A 362 7.29 13.79 0.93
N ILE A 363 8.49 13.25 0.68
CA ILE A 363 9.76 13.88 1.07
C ILE A 363 10.40 14.45 -0.20
N ALA A 364 10.31 15.79 -0.34
CA ALA A 364 10.73 16.51 -1.54
C ALA A 364 12.17 17.05 -1.37
N GLY A 365 13.17 16.17 -1.46
CA GLY A 365 14.58 16.52 -1.31
C GLY A 365 15.08 17.58 -2.30
N GLN A 366 14.42 17.70 -3.47
CA GLN A 366 14.73 18.72 -4.48
C GLN A 366 14.48 20.16 -3.98
N THR A 367 13.75 20.33 -2.87
CA THR A 367 13.56 21.65 -2.28
C THR A 367 14.75 22.12 -1.44
N ALA A 368 15.71 21.27 -1.08
CA ALA A 368 16.84 21.76 -0.28
C ALA A 368 17.73 22.73 -1.06
N PRO A 369 18.28 23.79 -0.43
CA PRO A 369 19.25 24.66 -1.07
C PRO A 369 20.63 23.96 -1.21
N GLY A 370 21.64 24.69 -1.67
CA GLY A 370 23.03 24.25 -1.63
C GLY A 370 23.28 22.91 -2.34
N LEU A 371 23.91 21.96 -1.64
CA LEU A 371 24.23 20.62 -2.16
C LEU A 371 23.13 19.59 -1.84
N GLY A 372 21.96 20.01 -1.34
CA GLY A 372 20.91 19.10 -0.89
C GLY A 372 21.12 18.53 0.52
N ILE A 373 20.44 17.43 0.81
CA ILE A 373 20.48 16.74 2.11
C ILE A 373 21.20 15.40 1.99
N CYS A 374 22.10 15.15 2.95
CA CYS A 374 22.67 13.83 3.19
C CYS A 374 22.29 13.34 4.59
N VAL A 375 21.62 12.19 4.66
CA VAL A 375 21.34 11.47 5.89
C VAL A 375 22.47 10.48 6.15
N SER A 376 22.99 10.46 7.38
CA SER A 376 24.15 9.65 7.75
C SER A 376 24.03 9.00 9.13
N ASN A 377 24.96 8.10 9.46
CA ASN A 377 25.08 7.33 10.70
C ASN A 377 23.99 6.26 10.89
N TYR A 378 22.73 6.59 10.61
CA TYR A 378 21.62 5.65 10.53
C TYR A 378 20.85 5.76 9.20
N ASN A 379 19.98 4.79 8.99
CA ASN A 379 19.24 4.59 7.75
C ASN A 379 17.86 5.28 7.78
N LEU A 380 17.32 5.58 6.61
CA LEU A 380 15.99 6.17 6.41
C LEU A 380 15.19 5.35 5.40
N GLY A 381 13.96 4.97 5.73
CA GLY A 381 13.10 4.21 4.82
C GLY A 381 11.73 3.85 5.40
N GLY A 382 10.87 3.26 4.56
CA GLY A 382 9.52 2.84 4.93
C GLY A 382 9.46 1.46 5.56
N LEU A 383 8.54 1.31 6.53
CA LEU A 383 8.15 0.03 7.11
C LEU A 383 6.64 -0.01 7.37
N GLY A 384 5.89 -0.61 6.44
CA GLY A 384 4.44 -0.81 6.58
C GLY A 384 3.59 0.45 6.38
N ALA A 385 4.11 1.46 5.69
CA ALA A 385 3.39 2.68 5.37
C ALA A 385 2.84 2.66 3.94
N ASP A 386 1.72 3.33 3.71
CA ASP A 386 1.09 3.44 2.39
C ASP A 386 1.27 4.87 1.83
N ASP A 387 1.27 5.04 0.51
CA ASP A 387 1.34 6.37 -0.13
C ASP A 387 2.61 7.17 0.23
N VAL A 388 3.79 6.57 0.03
CA VAL A 388 5.07 7.22 0.31
C VAL A 388 5.80 7.60 -0.98
N VAL A 389 6.19 8.87 -1.09
CA VAL A 389 7.03 9.42 -2.16
C VAL A 389 8.34 9.94 -1.55
N ILE A 390 9.50 9.43 -2.00
CA ILE A 390 10.82 9.93 -1.57
C ILE A 390 11.62 10.31 -2.81
N ARG A 391 12.04 11.58 -2.90
CA ARG A 391 12.81 12.08 -4.04
C ARG A 391 14.04 12.88 -3.63
N TYR A 392 15.12 12.78 -4.42
CA TYR A 392 16.31 13.63 -4.34
C TYR A 392 16.97 13.70 -2.95
N LEU A 393 17.11 12.55 -2.28
CA LEU A 393 17.84 12.44 -1.02
C LEU A 393 19.05 11.53 -1.12
N ARG A 394 20.06 11.79 -0.27
CA ARG A 394 21.17 10.87 -0.06
C ARG A 394 21.04 10.18 1.28
N VAL A 395 21.15 8.85 1.29
CA VAL A 395 21.21 8.04 2.52
C VAL A 395 22.52 7.27 2.53
N ARG A 396 23.40 7.65 3.45
CA ARG A 396 24.76 7.15 3.56
C ARG A 396 25.09 6.83 5.01
N PRO A 397 24.61 5.69 5.55
CA PRO A 397 24.77 5.37 6.96
C PRO A 397 26.24 5.32 7.38
N GLY A 398 27.12 4.73 6.56
CA GLY A 398 28.51 4.50 6.94
C GLY A 398 28.64 3.54 8.12
N ASP A 399 29.87 3.17 8.48
CA ASP A 399 30.13 2.20 9.56
C ASP A 399 30.19 2.82 10.97
N THR A 400 30.00 4.14 11.09
CA THR A 400 30.24 4.92 12.31
C THR A 400 29.32 4.56 13.48
N SER A 401 28.10 4.09 13.23
CA SER A 401 27.16 3.68 14.28
C SER A 401 27.56 2.35 14.94
N GLY A 402 28.45 1.58 14.30
CA GLY A 402 28.78 0.22 14.68
C GLY A 402 27.56 -0.71 14.69
N LYS A 403 26.49 -0.36 13.97
CA LYS A 403 25.30 -1.20 13.75
C LYS A 403 25.37 -1.83 12.36
N THR A 404 24.66 -2.94 12.19
CA THR A 404 24.37 -3.47 10.86
C THR A 404 23.12 -2.79 10.36
N LEU A 405 23.26 -2.01 9.30
CA LEU A 405 22.19 -1.19 8.73
C LEU A 405 22.04 -1.48 7.24
N ASP A 406 20.78 -1.49 6.82
CA ASP A 406 20.39 -1.28 5.43
C ASP A 406 20.52 0.21 5.08
N GLY A 407 20.29 0.58 3.82
CA GLY A 407 20.25 1.97 3.37
C GLY A 407 18.85 2.56 3.38
N MET A 408 18.13 2.41 2.28
CA MET A 408 16.75 2.86 2.12
C MET A 408 15.84 1.67 1.82
N GLY A 409 14.53 1.84 1.92
CA GLY A 409 13.62 0.75 1.58
C GLY A 409 12.16 1.13 1.66
N LEU A 410 11.33 0.22 1.18
CA LEU A 410 9.87 0.26 1.20
C LEU A 410 9.32 -1.05 1.76
N ALA A 411 9.96 -1.59 2.81
CA ALA A 411 9.57 -2.87 3.39
C ALA A 411 8.10 -2.81 3.85
N SER A 412 7.29 -3.79 3.44
CA SER A 412 5.85 -3.85 3.74
C SER A 412 5.02 -2.63 3.32
N CYS A 413 5.56 -1.69 2.55
CA CYS A 413 4.83 -0.50 2.11
C CYS A 413 3.93 -0.80 0.91
N ASP A 414 2.85 -0.04 0.75
CA ASP A 414 1.96 -0.07 -0.42
C ASP A 414 1.93 1.27 -1.14
N HIS A 415 1.60 1.26 -2.43
CA HIS A 415 1.52 2.43 -3.31
C HIS A 415 2.62 3.45 -3.04
N SER A 416 3.88 3.05 -3.22
CA SER A 416 5.03 3.85 -2.79
C SER A 416 6.14 3.88 -3.84
N ILE A 417 6.81 5.03 -3.95
CA ILE A 417 7.85 5.28 -4.95
C ILE A 417 9.07 5.98 -4.36
N VAL A 418 10.25 5.47 -4.72
CA VAL A 418 11.55 6.12 -4.49
C VAL A 418 12.13 6.49 -5.86
N ASP A 419 12.43 7.78 -6.03
CA ASP A 419 12.95 8.34 -7.28
C ASP A 419 14.17 9.22 -7.02
N HIS A 420 15.16 9.20 -7.93
CA HIS A 420 16.35 10.07 -7.86
C HIS A 420 17.04 10.14 -6.50
N CYS A 421 17.12 9.03 -5.76
CA CYS A 421 17.87 8.99 -4.51
C CYS A 421 19.28 8.43 -4.73
N SER A 422 20.22 8.76 -3.85
CA SER A 422 21.54 8.11 -3.80
C SER A 422 21.70 7.36 -2.49
N ILE A 423 22.05 6.08 -2.58
CA ILE A 423 22.20 5.20 -1.42
C ILE A 423 23.59 4.56 -1.46
N SER A 424 24.35 4.70 -0.37
CA SER A 424 25.68 4.09 -0.30
C SER A 424 26.13 3.77 1.12
N TRP A 425 27.26 3.05 1.22
CA TRP A 425 27.98 2.77 2.46
C TRP A 425 27.14 2.05 3.53
N THR A 426 26.39 1.03 3.09
CA THR A 426 25.55 0.19 3.94
C THR A 426 26.29 -1.08 4.35
N GLN A 427 25.91 -1.69 5.48
CA GLN A 427 26.57 -2.91 5.97
C GLN A 427 25.81 -4.19 5.61
N ASP A 428 24.49 -4.13 5.48
CA ASP A 428 23.65 -5.23 5.00
C ASP A 428 23.24 -4.97 3.54
N GLU A 429 22.02 -4.48 3.26
CA GLU A 429 21.58 -4.19 1.89
C GLU A 429 21.34 -2.69 1.66
N SER A 430 21.74 -2.15 0.51
CA SER A 430 21.48 -0.72 0.24
C SER A 430 20.00 -0.42 0.04
N PHE A 431 19.26 -1.29 -0.64
CA PHE A 431 17.80 -1.15 -0.78
C PHE A 431 17.03 -2.42 -0.37
N SER A 432 15.92 -2.27 0.35
CA SER A 432 14.99 -3.40 0.59
C SER A 432 13.51 -3.06 0.42
N SER A 433 12.77 -3.92 -0.27
CA SER A 433 11.30 -3.85 -0.42
C SER A 433 10.60 -5.16 -0.06
N ARG A 434 11.18 -5.94 0.87
CA ARG A 434 10.57 -7.21 1.30
C ARG A 434 9.15 -7.00 1.84
N GLY A 435 8.23 -7.83 1.39
CA GLY A 435 6.83 -7.79 1.80
C GLY A 435 6.05 -6.55 1.34
N ALA A 436 6.66 -5.67 0.53
CA ALA A 436 5.96 -4.54 -0.09
C ALA A 436 4.81 -5.03 -0.97
N LYS A 437 3.88 -4.14 -1.29
CA LYS A 437 2.74 -4.41 -2.18
C LYS A 437 2.99 -3.76 -3.55
N ASN A 438 2.41 -2.60 -3.84
CA ASN A 438 2.57 -1.89 -5.12
C ASN A 438 3.68 -0.83 -5.04
N ILE A 439 4.89 -1.12 -5.55
CA ILE A 439 6.04 -0.22 -5.37
C ILE A 439 6.85 0.06 -6.63
N THR A 440 7.62 1.16 -6.61
CA THR A 440 8.63 1.47 -7.62
C THR A 440 9.91 2.03 -7.03
N LEU A 441 11.05 1.55 -7.53
CA LEU A 441 12.35 2.17 -7.39
C LEU A 441 12.83 2.60 -8.79
N GLN A 442 12.95 3.91 -8.99
CA GLN A 442 13.41 4.47 -10.25
C GLN A 442 14.55 5.46 -10.10
N ARG A 443 15.38 5.56 -11.14
CA ARG A 443 16.46 6.56 -11.28
C ARG A 443 17.34 6.72 -10.03
N THR A 444 17.47 5.67 -9.24
CA THR A 444 18.21 5.69 -7.98
C THR A 444 19.63 5.16 -8.20
N LEU A 445 20.61 5.85 -7.61
CA LEU A 445 22.00 5.43 -7.59
C LEU A 445 22.25 4.64 -6.31
N ILE A 446 22.49 3.34 -6.44
CA ILE A 446 22.98 2.47 -5.37
C ILE A 446 24.47 2.25 -5.62
N SER A 447 25.31 2.59 -4.65
CA SER A 447 26.75 2.42 -4.81
C SER A 447 27.47 2.01 -3.55
N GLU A 448 28.57 1.28 -3.71
CA GLU A 448 29.56 1.09 -2.64
C GLU A 448 28.95 0.59 -1.32
N ALA A 449 28.12 -0.45 -1.40
CA ALA A 449 27.75 -1.24 -0.24
C ALA A 449 29.03 -1.82 0.39
N LEU A 450 29.23 -1.59 1.68
CA LEU A 450 30.50 -1.87 2.33
C LEU A 450 30.72 -3.38 2.48
N ASN A 451 31.91 -3.83 2.12
CA ASN A 451 32.18 -5.24 1.96
C ASN A 451 32.56 -5.94 3.27
N ILE A 452 33.75 -5.71 3.82
CA ILE A 452 34.16 -6.20 5.14
C ILE A 452 33.91 -5.12 6.20
N ALA A 453 32.64 -4.93 6.56
CA ALA A 453 32.18 -3.81 7.38
C ALA A 453 31.63 -4.20 8.77
N GLY A 454 32.05 -5.35 9.31
CA GLY A 454 31.67 -5.78 10.66
C GLY A 454 30.21 -6.18 10.83
N HIS A 455 29.62 -6.84 9.82
CA HIS A 455 28.24 -7.32 9.86
C HIS A 455 27.97 -8.27 11.06
N LYS A 456 27.03 -7.91 11.95
CA LYS A 456 26.84 -8.55 13.27
C LYS A 456 26.33 -9.98 13.23
N LYS A 457 25.67 -10.40 12.15
CA LYS A 457 25.16 -11.78 12.00
C LYS A 457 26.19 -12.76 11.43
N TYR A 458 27.34 -12.28 10.98
CA TYR A 458 28.36 -13.11 10.33
C TYR A 458 29.69 -13.07 11.09
N GLU A 459 30.55 -14.02 10.78
CA GLU A 459 31.92 -14.05 11.30
C GLU A 459 32.71 -12.80 10.91
N GLN A 460 33.64 -12.39 11.77
CA GLN A 460 34.50 -11.25 11.50
C GLN A 460 35.31 -11.46 10.21
N GLY A 461 35.41 -10.43 9.37
CA GLY A 461 36.10 -10.52 8.09
C GLY A 461 35.22 -10.99 6.93
N LYS A 462 33.93 -11.31 7.17
CA LYS A 462 33.02 -11.71 6.10
C LYS A 462 32.65 -10.53 5.21
N SER A 463 32.86 -10.72 3.90
CA SER A 463 32.36 -9.84 2.83
C SER A 463 30.84 -9.90 2.69
N HIS A 464 30.16 -8.75 2.70
CA HIS A 464 28.70 -8.61 2.60
C HIS A 464 28.24 -7.31 1.90
N GLY A 465 29.01 -6.79 0.93
CA GLY A 465 28.65 -5.56 0.22
C GLY A 465 27.52 -5.74 -0.80
N PHE A 466 26.26 -5.80 -0.35
CA PHE A 466 25.10 -6.14 -1.18
C PHE A 466 24.25 -4.94 -1.60
N ALA A 467 23.83 -4.92 -2.87
CA ALA A 467 23.08 -3.78 -3.41
C ALA A 467 21.62 -3.79 -2.93
N ALA A 468 20.86 -4.85 -3.19
CA ALA A 468 19.44 -4.81 -2.89
C ALA A 468 18.80 -6.19 -2.66
N SER A 469 17.73 -6.18 -1.86
CA SER A 469 16.81 -7.30 -1.68
C SER A 469 15.38 -6.86 -1.95
N ILE A 470 14.88 -7.24 -3.12
CA ILE A 470 13.66 -6.70 -3.71
C ILE A 470 12.49 -7.69 -3.65
N GLY A 471 11.35 -7.16 -3.26
CA GLY A 471 10.05 -7.85 -3.24
C GLY A 471 8.95 -6.89 -3.69
N GLY A 472 7.71 -7.34 -3.51
CA GLY A 472 6.50 -6.67 -3.96
C GLY A 472 5.42 -7.71 -4.23
N ASP A 473 4.18 -7.49 -3.78
CA ASP A 473 3.04 -8.17 -4.43
C ASP A 473 3.07 -7.82 -5.92
N ILE A 474 3.43 -6.57 -6.25
CA ILE A 474 4.01 -6.18 -7.53
C ILE A 474 5.01 -5.02 -7.41
N GLY A 475 6.27 -5.22 -7.83
CA GLY A 475 7.36 -4.24 -7.69
C GLY A 475 8.06 -3.93 -9.02
N THR A 476 8.28 -2.64 -9.31
CA THR A 476 9.05 -2.17 -10.48
C THR A 476 10.40 -1.60 -10.06
N PHE A 477 11.47 -2.03 -10.72
CA PHE A 477 12.84 -1.57 -10.50
C PHE A 477 13.44 -1.21 -11.85
N HIS A 478 13.51 0.10 -12.16
CA HIS A 478 13.95 0.53 -13.48
C HIS A 478 14.83 1.77 -13.50
N HIS A 479 15.72 1.82 -14.50
CA HIS A 479 16.62 2.95 -14.73
C HIS A 479 17.51 3.30 -13.52
N ASN A 480 17.81 2.31 -12.68
CA ASN A 480 18.71 2.48 -11.54
C ASN A 480 20.17 2.18 -11.95
N LEU A 481 21.12 2.78 -11.25
CA LEU A 481 22.54 2.44 -11.33
C LEU A 481 22.95 1.69 -10.07
N LEU A 482 23.46 0.48 -10.23
CA LEU A 482 24.04 -0.32 -9.15
C LEU A 482 25.53 -0.48 -9.43
N ALA A 483 26.35 0.31 -8.74
CA ALA A 483 27.78 0.38 -9.00
C ALA A 483 28.58 -0.05 -7.79
N HIS A 484 29.68 -0.79 -7.97
CA HIS A 484 30.61 -1.05 -6.88
C HIS A 484 29.97 -1.80 -5.69
N CYS A 485 29.08 -2.76 -5.99
CA CYS A 485 28.48 -3.64 -4.99
C CYS A 485 28.95 -5.08 -5.26
N ALA A 486 29.50 -5.75 -4.24
CA ALA A 486 30.16 -7.04 -4.38
C ALA A 486 29.22 -8.16 -4.84
N GLY A 487 27.94 -8.06 -4.48
CA GLY A 487 26.94 -9.06 -4.83
C GLY A 487 25.50 -8.58 -4.71
N ARG A 488 24.56 -9.48 -5.00
CA ARG A 488 23.10 -9.22 -4.95
C ARG A 488 22.78 -7.90 -5.62
N ASN A 489 23.16 -7.75 -6.89
CA ASN A 489 22.71 -6.60 -7.68
C ASN A 489 21.19 -6.51 -7.53
N TRP A 490 20.50 -7.64 -7.70
CA TRP A 490 19.17 -7.82 -7.14
C TRP A 490 19.08 -9.18 -6.44
N SER A 491 18.74 -9.20 -5.16
CA SER A 491 18.25 -10.42 -4.53
C SER A 491 16.74 -10.46 -4.67
N LEU A 492 16.23 -11.44 -5.41
CA LEU A 492 14.81 -11.70 -5.59
C LEU A 492 14.27 -12.31 -4.29
N ALA A 493 13.58 -11.48 -3.50
CA ALA A 493 13.12 -11.78 -2.16
C ALA A 493 11.58 -11.78 -2.12
N GLY A 494 10.95 -12.54 -3.03
CA GLY A 494 9.50 -12.60 -3.19
C GLY A 494 8.76 -13.15 -1.95
N GLY A 495 9.42 -14.01 -1.17
CA GLY A 495 8.85 -14.61 0.04
C GLY A 495 7.62 -15.48 -0.26
N THR A 496 6.74 -15.61 0.73
CA THR A 496 5.45 -16.31 0.58
C THR A 496 4.27 -15.48 1.06
N ASP A 497 3.07 -15.80 0.60
CA ASP A 497 1.80 -15.26 1.13
C ASP A 497 1.36 -15.98 2.41
N GLN A 498 0.20 -15.60 2.93
CA GLN A 498 -0.38 -16.20 4.13
C GLN A 498 -0.87 -17.65 3.89
N ALA A 499 -1.01 -18.08 2.63
CA ALA A 499 -1.29 -19.45 2.21
C ALA A 499 -0.01 -20.26 1.93
N THR A 500 1.17 -19.71 2.27
CA THR A 500 2.48 -20.33 2.03
C THR A 500 2.73 -20.61 0.54
N ARG A 501 2.27 -19.72 -0.34
CA ARG A 501 2.57 -19.73 -1.77
C ARG A 501 3.62 -18.68 -2.10
N HIS A 502 4.51 -18.94 -3.05
CA HIS A 502 5.50 -17.96 -3.46
C HIS A 502 4.83 -16.64 -3.88
N ARG A 503 5.43 -15.54 -3.44
CA ARG A 503 5.05 -14.17 -3.81
C ARG A 503 6.17 -13.49 -4.59
N GLY A 504 5.98 -12.22 -4.92
CA GLY A 504 6.90 -11.47 -5.78
C GLY A 504 6.42 -11.48 -7.22
N VAL A 505 5.89 -10.36 -7.69
CA VAL A 505 5.74 -10.08 -9.12
C VAL A 505 6.67 -8.93 -9.43
N LEU A 506 7.81 -9.21 -10.08
CA LEU A 506 8.91 -8.25 -10.18
C LEU A 506 9.15 -7.85 -11.61
N ASP A 507 9.20 -6.55 -11.87
CA ASP A 507 9.62 -5.99 -13.15
C ASP A 507 10.96 -5.28 -13.00
N ILE A 508 12.02 -5.91 -13.49
CA ILE A 508 13.40 -5.45 -13.36
C ILE A 508 13.90 -5.13 -14.76
N ARG A 509 13.93 -3.84 -15.10
CA ARG A 509 14.25 -3.44 -16.47
C ARG A 509 15.08 -2.19 -16.60
N ASN A 510 15.87 -2.10 -17.66
CA ASN A 510 16.65 -0.90 -17.98
C ASN A 510 17.56 -0.43 -16.83
N ASN A 511 18.01 -1.34 -15.95
CA ASN A 511 18.99 -0.99 -14.92
C ASN A 511 20.41 -1.14 -15.47
N VAL A 512 21.33 -0.33 -14.94
CA VAL A 512 22.76 -0.42 -15.21
C VAL A 512 23.46 -1.01 -14.00
N VAL A 513 24.26 -2.04 -14.22
CA VAL A 513 25.05 -2.70 -13.17
C VAL A 513 26.52 -2.61 -13.51
N TYR A 514 27.33 -2.12 -12.58
CA TYR A 514 28.76 -1.90 -12.78
C TYR A 514 29.61 -2.45 -11.62
N ASN A 515 30.69 -3.15 -11.97
CA ASN A 515 31.74 -3.58 -11.04
C ASN A 515 31.24 -4.35 -9.80
N TRP A 516 30.73 -5.57 -10.01
CA TRP A 516 30.45 -6.55 -8.94
C TRP A 516 31.64 -7.49 -8.72
N ASP A 517 31.59 -8.39 -7.74
CA ASP A 517 32.64 -9.38 -7.47
C ASP A 517 32.21 -10.80 -7.86
N TYR A 518 31.39 -11.44 -7.03
CA TYR A 518 31.17 -12.89 -7.07
C TYR A 518 29.71 -13.31 -7.24
N ARG A 519 28.76 -12.38 -7.23
CA ARG A 519 27.32 -12.66 -7.25
C ARG A 519 26.59 -11.57 -8.03
N THR A 520 25.63 -11.94 -8.88
CA THR A 520 24.78 -10.98 -9.60
C THR A 520 23.34 -11.01 -9.11
N THR A 521 22.34 -11.00 -10.01
CA THR A 521 20.93 -11.15 -9.64
C THR A 521 20.64 -12.61 -9.33
N ASP A 522 20.07 -12.90 -8.17
CA ASP A 522 19.70 -14.26 -7.77
C ASP A 522 18.57 -14.30 -6.73
N GLY A 523 18.11 -15.50 -6.38
CA GLY A 523 16.96 -15.72 -5.51
C GLY A 523 15.73 -16.15 -6.30
N GLY A 524 14.54 -16.01 -5.70
CA GLY A 524 13.29 -16.45 -6.29
C GLY A 524 12.09 -15.54 -5.98
N ALA A 525 11.22 -15.39 -6.96
CA ALA A 525 9.92 -14.72 -6.86
C ALA A 525 8.92 -15.44 -7.79
N ARG A 526 7.62 -15.26 -7.54
CA ARG A 526 6.54 -15.95 -8.27
C ARG A 526 6.58 -15.67 -9.77
N LEU A 527 6.71 -14.40 -10.18
CA LEU A 527 6.80 -13.97 -11.58
C LEU A 527 7.88 -12.90 -11.71
N VAL A 528 8.82 -13.06 -12.63
CA VAL A 528 9.94 -12.12 -12.82
C VAL A 528 10.07 -11.73 -14.29
N GLN A 529 9.99 -10.43 -14.58
CA GLN A 529 10.38 -9.85 -15.87
C GLN A 529 11.76 -9.22 -15.72
N PHE A 530 12.75 -9.68 -16.48
CA PHE A 530 14.14 -9.21 -16.43
C PHE A 530 14.58 -8.73 -17.81
N VAL A 531 14.38 -7.43 -18.09
CA VAL A 531 14.35 -6.91 -19.47
C VAL A 531 15.34 -5.77 -19.70
N ASN A 532 16.16 -5.84 -20.75
CA ASN A 532 17.01 -4.74 -21.22
C ASN A 532 17.92 -4.13 -20.13
N ASN A 533 18.43 -4.94 -19.21
CA ASN A 533 19.42 -4.50 -18.22
C ASN A 533 20.83 -4.53 -18.84
N TYR A 534 21.66 -3.54 -18.50
CA TYR A 534 23.03 -3.40 -18.99
C TYR A 534 24.05 -3.71 -17.89
N TYR A 535 24.80 -4.78 -18.06
CA TYR A 535 25.86 -5.19 -17.12
C TYR A 535 27.22 -4.86 -17.71
N LYS A 536 28.00 -4.05 -16.98
CA LYS A 536 29.36 -3.68 -17.33
C LYS A 536 30.35 -4.28 -16.33
N PRO A 537 31.12 -5.32 -16.71
CA PRO A 537 32.20 -5.82 -15.88
C PRO A 537 33.20 -4.71 -15.51
N GLY A 538 33.69 -4.73 -14.28
CA GLY A 538 34.71 -3.82 -13.79
C GLY A 538 35.91 -4.56 -13.16
N PRO A 539 36.90 -3.83 -12.62
CA PRO A 539 38.10 -4.44 -12.02
C PRO A 539 37.86 -5.53 -10.97
N ALA A 540 36.76 -5.47 -10.21
CA ALA A 540 36.40 -6.47 -9.21
C ALA A 540 35.70 -7.71 -9.80
N THR A 541 35.20 -7.64 -11.03
CA THR A 541 34.29 -8.66 -11.58
C THR A 541 34.97 -10.00 -11.81
N ARG A 542 34.35 -11.07 -11.27
CA ARG A 542 34.82 -12.46 -11.40
C ARG A 542 33.76 -13.40 -11.98
N VAL A 543 32.49 -13.01 -12.00
CA VAL A 543 31.39 -13.83 -12.54
C VAL A 543 30.69 -13.11 -13.70
N PHE A 544 30.33 -13.87 -14.73
CA PHE A 544 29.84 -13.35 -16.01
C PHE A 544 28.48 -13.95 -16.39
N HIS A 545 27.53 -13.87 -15.47
CA HIS A 545 26.10 -14.17 -15.66
C HIS A 545 25.27 -13.02 -15.08
N VAL A 546 24.11 -12.69 -15.66
CA VAL A 546 23.25 -11.60 -15.18
C VAL A 546 22.20 -12.06 -14.19
N LEU A 547 21.72 -13.30 -14.31
CA LEU A 547 20.63 -13.86 -13.53
C LEU A 547 20.90 -15.32 -13.18
N LYS A 548 20.72 -15.67 -11.91
CA LYS A 548 20.74 -17.04 -11.41
C LYS A 548 19.43 -17.33 -10.67
N PRO A 549 18.43 -17.92 -11.34
CA PRO A 549 17.18 -18.32 -10.71
C PRO A 549 17.42 -19.34 -9.58
N GLU A 550 16.88 -19.09 -8.39
CA GLU A 550 16.90 -20.03 -7.26
C GLU A 550 15.47 -20.55 -7.01
N ARG A 551 15.08 -21.55 -7.79
CA ARG A 551 13.74 -22.18 -7.79
C ARG A 551 13.54 -23.17 -6.64
N GLU A 552 13.79 -22.73 -5.41
CA GLU A 552 13.62 -23.57 -4.22
C GLU A 552 12.13 -23.77 -3.88
N TRP A 553 11.76 -24.98 -3.43
CA TRP A 553 10.44 -25.30 -2.88
C TRP A 553 9.25 -25.16 -3.84
N VAL A 554 9.47 -25.26 -5.16
CA VAL A 554 8.41 -25.12 -6.18
C VAL A 554 7.23 -26.08 -5.96
N GLU A 555 7.50 -27.33 -5.59
CA GLU A 555 6.45 -28.31 -5.31
C GLU A 555 5.57 -27.93 -4.09
N ALA A 556 6.17 -27.30 -3.08
CA ALA A 556 5.49 -26.94 -1.84
C ALA A 556 4.76 -25.59 -1.97
N PHE A 557 5.41 -24.58 -2.55
CA PHE A 557 4.97 -23.18 -2.51
C PHE A 557 4.52 -22.65 -3.88
N GLY A 558 4.64 -23.43 -4.95
CA GLY A 558 4.15 -23.09 -6.29
C GLY A 558 5.25 -22.66 -7.26
N PRO A 559 4.88 -22.27 -8.49
CA PRO A 559 5.86 -21.96 -9.53
C PRO A 559 6.57 -20.61 -9.31
N GLN A 560 7.76 -20.49 -9.88
CA GLN A 560 8.57 -19.27 -9.93
C GLN A 560 9.01 -19.02 -11.38
N GLU A 561 8.23 -18.27 -12.15
CA GLU A 561 8.39 -18.19 -13.60
C GLU A 561 9.09 -16.89 -14.03
N TYR A 562 9.79 -16.96 -15.16
CA TYR A 562 10.68 -15.88 -15.61
C TYR A 562 10.42 -15.52 -17.07
N TYR A 563 10.47 -14.24 -17.38
CA TYR A 563 10.55 -13.67 -18.72
C TYR A 563 11.81 -12.83 -18.77
N ALA A 564 12.75 -13.13 -19.66
CA ALA A 564 13.99 -12.36 -19.79
C ALA A 564 14.29 -12.06 -21.25
N ALA A 565 14.56 -10.80 -21.56
CA ALA A 565 14.78 -10.34 -22.93
C ALA A 565 15.75 -9.16 -22.98
N GLY A 566 16.60 -9.14 -24.02
CA GLY A 566 17.43 -8.01 -24.41
C GLY A 566 18.46 -7.50 -23.39
N ASN A 567 18.78 -8.31 -22.37
CA ASN A 567 19.86 -8.00 -21.43
C ASN A 567 21.24 -8.10 -22.10
N VAL A 568 22.16 -7.24 -21.70
CA VAL A 568 23.51 -7.16 -22.26
C VAL A 568 24.55 -7.29 -21.17
N MET A 569 25.63 -8.01 -21.44
CA MET A 569 26.87 -7.92 -20.67
C MET A 569 28.02 -7.51 -21.57
N GLU A 570 28.55 -6.31 -21.34
CA GLU A 570 29.63 -5.71 -22.14
C GLU A 570 30.83 -6.66 -22.21
N GLY A 571 31.23 -7.02 -23.44
CA GLY A 571 32.37 -7.91 -23.70
C GLY A 571 32.09 -9.42 -23.56
N HIS A 572 30.86 -9.82 -23.20
CA HIS A 572 30.50 -11.24 -23.00
C HIS A 572 29.34 -11.73 -23.86
N TYR A 573 28.19 -11.04 -23.84
CA TYR A 573 27.01 -11.41 -24.63
C TYR A 573 26.11 -10.19 -24.89
N ASP A 574 25.46 -10.21 -26.05
CA ASP A 574 24.58 -9.15 -26.54
C ASP A 574 23.08 -9.50 -26.37
N ASN A 575 22.22 -8.60 -26.84
CA ASN A 575 20.77 -8.71 -26.74
C ASN A 575 20.13 -9.71 -27.72
N GLN A 576 20.92 -10.42 -28.55
CA GLN A 576 20.40 -11.31 -29.60
C GLN A 576 20.32 -12.78 -29.19
N GLN A 577 20.89 -13.14 -28.04
CA GLN A 577 21.15 -14.52 -27.66
C GLN A 577 20.19 -15.03 -26.59
N GLY A 578 18.90 -15.21 -26.89
CA GLY A 578 17.91 -15.92 -26.02
C GLY A 578 18.13 -15.74 -24.50
N TYR A 579 18.51 -16.82 -23.82
CA TYR A 579 18.79 -16.86 -22.37
C TYR A 579 20.29 -16.73 -22.00
N ALA A 580 21.11 -16.09 -22.84
CA ALA A 580 22.53 -15.89 -22.56
C ALA A 580 22.76 -15.16 -21.24
N GLY A 581 23.71 -15.66 -20.45
CA GLY A 581 23.99 -15.11 -19.12
C GLY A 581 22.98 -15.50 -18.04
N ILE A 582 22.01 -16.36 -18.32
CA ILE A 582 21.13 -16.96 -17.30
C ILE A 582 21.72 -18.31 -16.88
N VAL A 583 21.88 -18.52 -15.57
CA VAL A 583 22.40 -19.79 -15.04
C VAL A 583 21.28 -20.82 -15.02
N GLU A 584 21.47 -21.93 -15.73
CA GLU A 584 20.54 -23.07 -15.70
C GLU A 584 20.63 -23.79 -14.33
N PRO A 585 19.51 -23.94 -13.60
CA PRO A 585 19.48 -24.73 -12.38
C PRO A 585 19.83 -26.20 -12.63
N LYS A 586 20.37 -26.86 -11.62
CA LYS A 586 20.73 -28.29 -11.74
C LYS A 586 19.47 -29.13 -11.97
N GLU A 587 19.50 -29.97 -13.01
CA GLU A 587 18.42 -30.92 -13.34
C GLU A 587 17.08 -30.27 -13.75
N GLU A 588 17.04 -28.96 -14.00
CA GLU A 588 15.85 -28.25 -14.48
C GLU A 588 16.23 -27.34 -15.66
N PRO A 589 15.88 -27.71 -16.92
CA PRO A 589 16.26 -26.92 -18.09
C PRO A 589 15.55 -25.58 -18.11
N LEU A 590 16.21 -24.52 -18.58
CA LEU A 590 15.61 -23.16 -18.62
C LEU A 590 14.24 -23.13 -19.32
N THR A 591 14.03 -23.95 -20.34
CA THR A 591 12.77 -24.03 -21.09
C THR A 591 11.57 -24.51 -20.28
N SER A 592 11.74 -25.04 -19.07
CA SER A 592 10.61 -25.45 -18.22
C SER A 592 9.96 -24.30 -17.46
N PHE A 593 10.62 -23.12 -17.41
CA PHE A 593 10.14 -21.99 -16.60
C PHE A 593 10.43 -20.60 -17.15
N MET A 594 11.23 -20.52 -18.22
CA MET A 594 11.42 -19.29 -18.96
C MET A 594 10.34 -19.18 -20.04
N HIS A 595 9.72 -18.01 -20.15
CA HIS A 595 8.64 -17.71 -21.10
C HIS A 595 9.12 -16.72 -22.16
N ASP A 596 8.51 -16.78 -23.34
CA ASP A 596 8.84 -15.93 -24.48
C ASP A 596 8.06 -14.60 -24.49
N GLU A 597 7.05 -14.46 -23.63
CA GLU A 597 6.19 -13.27 -23.54
C GLU A 597 6.15 -12.70 -22.10
N PRO A 598 6.00 -11.37 -21.95
CA PRO A 598 5.85 -10.75 -20.64
C PRO A 598 4.57 -11.23 -19.93
N PHE A 599 4.65 -11.40 -18.61
CA PHE A 599 3.54 -11.82 -17.78
C PHE A 599 2.53 -10.68 -17.51
N PHE A 600 2.99 -9.43 -17.53
CA PHE A 600 2.16 -8.26 -17.19
C PHE A 600 2.70 -6.96 -17.81
N PRO A 601 1.84 -5.94 -18.03
CA PRO A 601 2.27 -4.65 -18.57
C PRO A 601 3.30 -3.97 -17.64
N PRO A 602 4.36 -3.35 -18.18
CA PRO A 602 5.42 -2.80 -17.33
C PRO A 602 5.13 -1.41 -16.77
N HIS A 603 4.28 -0.62 -17.45
CA HIS A 603 4.04 0.79 -17.14
C HIS A 603 5.33 1.63 -17.04
N VAL A 604 6.34 1.25 -17.82
CA VAL A 604 7.65 1.90 -17.91
C VAL A 604 7.96 2.13 -19.38
N LYS A 605 8.48 3.31 -19.70
CA LYS A 605 9.05 3.58 -21.02
C LYS A 605 10.29 2.69 -21.18
N THR A 606 10.14 1.62 -21.95
CA THR A 606 11.18 0.59 -22.10
C THR A 606 12.16 1.01 -23.18
N GLU A 607 13.44 1.05 -22.81
CA GLU A 607 14.56 1.36 -23.71
C GLU A 607 15.32 0.08 -24.07
N THR A 608 16.18 0.10 -25.08
CA THR A 608 17.20 -0.96 -25.23
C THR A 608 18.21 -0.89 -24.08
N ALA A 609 18.99 -1.96 -23.85
CA ALA A 609 20.00 -1.96 -22.79
C ALA A 609 21.06 -0.85 -22.99
N GLU A 610 21.47 -0.59 -24.23
CA GLU A 610 22.43 0.46 -24.58
C GLU A 610 21.86 1.87 -24.44
N GLU A 611 20.57 2.07 -24.75
CA GLU A 611 19.88 3.33 -24.48
C GLU A 611 19.74 3.56 -22.97
N ALA A 612 19.33 2.53 -22.23
CA ALA A 612 19.27 2.57 -20.77
C ALA A 612 20.62 2.91 -20.15
N TYR A 613 21.73 2.35 -20.66
CA TYR A 613 23.07 2.72 -20.22
C TYR A 613 23.33 4.23 -20.33
N ARG A 614 22.93 4.86 -21.44
CA ARG A 614 23.11 6.30 -21.65
C ARG A 614 22.15 7.13 -20.81
N SER A 615 20.87 6.74 -20.74
CA SER A 615 19.83 7.50 -20.04
C SER A 615 20.06 7.48 -18.53
N VAL A 616 20.38 6.31 -17.96
CA VAL A 616 20.68 6.16 -16.53
C VAL A 616 21.90 7.00 -16.17
N LEU A 617 23.01 6.89 -16.91
CA LEU A 617 24.20 7.68 -16.57
C LEU A 617 24.04 9.19 -16.80
N ALA A 618 22.98 9.64 -17.48
CA ALA A 618 22.67 11.06 -17.62
C ALA A 618 21.80 11.59 -16.47
N ASP A 619 20.99 10.73 -15.85
CA ASP A 619 19.86 11.16 -15.02
C ASP A 619 19.53 10.10 -13.94
N VAL A 620 20.49 9.86 -13.05
CA VAL A 620 20.38 8.92 -11.92
C VAL A 620 20.95 9.53 -10.64
N GLY A 621 20.41 9.10 -9.52
CA GLY A 621 20.85 9.53 -8.19
C GLY A 621 20.21 10.83 -7.76
N CYS A 622 20.58 11.30 -6.57
CA CYS A 622 20.30 12.64 -6.09
C CYS A 622 21.14 13.64 -6.90
N ASN A 623 20.70 13.92 -8.12
CA ASN A 623 21.35 14.80 -9.09
C ASN A 623 20.85 16.26 -9.03
N TYR A 624 19.88 16.54 -8.15
CA TYR A 624 19.37 17.88 -7.85
C TYR A 624 19.43 18.14 -6.33
N PRO A 625 19.86 19.35 -5.88
CA PRO A 625 20.30 20.50 -6.69
C PRO A 625 21.61 20.32 -7.47
N ASP A 626 22.49 19.43 -7.02
CA ASP A 626 23.72 19.03 -7.73
C ASP A 626 24.17 17.67 -7.20
N LEU A 627 24.91 16.91 -8.00
CA LEU A 627 25.60 15.69 -7.57
C LEU A 627 26.76 16.02 -6.64
N ASP A 628 26.99 15.20 -5.62
CA ASP A 628 28.18 15.31 -4.78
C ASP A 628 29.43 14.67 -5.42
N GLN A 629 30.60 14.83 -4.81
CA GLN A 629 31.86 14.35 -5.41
C GLN A 629 31.90 12.82 -5.52
N HIS A 630 31.30 12.12 -4.56
CA HIS A 630 31.17 10.67 -4.61
C HIS A 630 30.32 10.20 -5.80
N ASP A 631 29.10 10.71 -5.97
CA ASP A 631 28.23 10.28 -7.07
C ASP A 631 28.85 10.67 -8.43
N LYS A 632 29.46 11.87 -8.54
CA LYS A 632 30.23 12.30 -9.72
C LYS A 632 31.36 11.32 -10.05
N ARG A 633 32.07 10.82 -9.03
CA ARG A 633 33.13 9.82 -9.19
C ARG A 633 32.57 8.48 -9.65
N VAL A 634 31.54 7.95 -9.01
CA VAL A 634 30.92 6.66 -9.37
C VAL A 634 30.43 6.66 -10.81
N LEU A 635 29.79 7.74 -11.26
CA LEU A 635 29.36 7.89 -12.66
C LEU A 635 30.55 7.91 -13.63
N ARG A 636 31.63 8.63 -13.29
CA ARG A 636 32.85 8.65 -14.11
C ARG A 636 33.51 7.28 -14.19
N GLU A 637 33.66 6.61 -13.06
CA GLU A 637 34.22 5.25 -12.96
C GLU A 637 33.41 4.24 -13.79
N THR A 638 32.09 4.34 -13.74
CA THR A 638 31.18 3.52 -14.56
C THR A 638 31.36 3.77 -16.06
N ARG A 639 31.51 5.04 -16.48
CA ARG A 639 31.78 5.38 -17.89
C ARG A 639 33.14 4.86 -18.34
N GLU A 640 34.18 5.04 -17.52
CA GLU A 640 35.55 4.68 -17.88
C GLU A 640 35.89 3.19 -17.69
N GLY A 641 35.06 2.42 -16.96
CA GLY A 641 35.36 1.03 -16.63
C GLY A 641 36.54 0.88 -15.66
N LYS A 642 36.70 1.84 -14.73
CA LYS A 642 37.78 1.86 -13.73
C LYS A 642 37.25 1.82 -12.31
N ALA A 643 38.13 1.53 -11.36
CA ALA A 643 37.90 1.71 -9.93
C ALA A 643 39.08 2.48 -9.34
N ASN A 644 38.84 3.64 -8.72
CA ASN A 644 39.94 4.49 -8.22
C ASN A 644 40.41 4.06 -6.83
N PHE A 645 39.54 3.44 -6.05
CA PHE A 645 39.79 3.03 -4.66
C PHE A 645 39.71 1.52 -4.52
N SER A 646 40.12 1.00 -3.36
CA SER A 646 40.02 -0.43 -3.02
C SER A 646 39.71 -0.56 -1.54
N GLY A 647 39.00 -1.63 -1.17
CA GLY A 647 38.72 -1.91 0.24
C GLY A 647 40.00 -2.06 1.06
N SER A 648 40.09 -1.38 2.20
CA SER A 648 41.27 -1.38 3.05
C SER A 648 41.58 -2.73 3.69
N SER A 649 40.57 -3.58 3.86
CA SER A 649 40.70 -4.92 4.45
C SER A 649 40.69 -6.02 3.40
N SER A 650 39.83 -5.90 2.39
CA SER A 650 39.62 -6.90 1.33
C SER A 650 40.57 -6.74 0.15
N GLY A 651 41.14 -5.55 -0.06
CA GLY A 651 41.98 -5.21 -1.21
C GLY A 651 41.23 -5.21 -2.55
N LYS A 652 39.89 -5.28 -2.53
CA LYS A 652 39.09 -5.42 -3.75
C LYS A 652 38.86 -4.06 -4.42
N PRO A 653 39.10 -3.93 -5.74
CA PRO A 653 39.03 -2.64 -6.42
C PRO A 653 37.59 -2.17 -6.58
N GLY A 654 37.32 -0.97 -6.06
CA GLY A 654 36.01 -0.34 -6.07
C GLY A 654 34.99 -1.10 -5.23
N LEU A 655 35.42 -1.79 -4.17
CA LEU A 655 34.54 -2.42 -3.18
C LEU A 655 35.06 -2.05 -1.78
N PRO A 656 34.68 -0.86 -1.27
CA PRO A 656 35.19 -0.36 0.00
C PRO A 656 34.74 -1.22 1.18
N ASP A 657 35.56 -1.29 2.23
CA ASP A 657 35.24 -1.95 3.50
C ASP A 657 34.77 -0.93 4.56
N SER A 658 35.12 0.34 4.37
CA SER A 658 34.65 1.50 5.13
C SER A 658 34.40 2.67 4.18
N GLN A 659 33.51 3.61 4.52
CA GLN A 659 33.39 4.88 3.79
C GLN A 659 34.71 5.66 3.75
N GLU A 660 35.59 5.46 4.74
CA GLU A 660 36.90 6.12 4.78
C GLU A 660 37.84 5.67 3.65
N ASP A 661 37.63 4.48 3.07
CA ASP A 661 38.42 3.96 1.95
C ASP A 661 38.26 4.83 0.68
N VAL A 662 37.19 5.62 0.61
CA VAL A 662 36.81 6.46 -0.53
C VAL A 662 36.70 7.94 -0.16
N GLY A 663 37.17 8.32 1.03
CA GLY A 663 37.22 9.71 1.50
C GLY A 663 36.07 10.17 2.41
N GLY A 664 35.12 9.29 2.73
CA GLY A 664 34.00 9.59 3.61
C GLY A 664 32.98 10.57 3.02
N TRP A 665 32.15 11.16 3.88
CA TRP A 665 31.15 12.15 3.48
C TRP A 665 31.80 13.46 3.00
N ASP A 666 31.27 14.02 1.93
CA ASP A 666 31.53 15.41 1.52
C ASP A 666 31.20 16.39 2.67
N ASP A 667 31.70 17.63 2.58
CA ASP A 667 31.52 18.66 3.61
C ASP A 667 30.05 19.09 3.81
N TYR A 668 29.18 18.85 2.81
CA TYR A 668 27.75 19.22 2.77
C TYR A 668 27.45 20.55 3.50
N PRO A 669 27.89 21.69 2.93
CA PRO A 669 27.81 22.97 3.61
C PRO A 669 26.36 23.32 3.96
N ARG A 670 26.18 23.85 5.18
CA ARG A 670 24.89 24.35 5.64
C ARG A 670 24.55 25.66 4.92
N VAL A 671 23.51 25.62 4.10
CA VAL A 671 22.83 26.80 3.57
C VAL A 671 21.45 26.85 4.21
N SER A 672 20.94 28.04 4.51
CA SER A 672 19.60 28.23 5.06
C SER A 672 18.89 29.34 4.28
N ARG A 673 17.60 29.12 3.99
CA ARG A 673 16.74 30.13 3.36
C ARG A 673 16.42 31.24 4.37
N GLY A 674 16.20 32.46 3.87
CA GLY A 674 15.77 33.60 4.68
C GLY A 674 14.30 33.50 5.07
N GLU A 675 13.88 34.23 6.11
CA GLU A 675 12.48 34.29 6.55
C GLU A 675 11.55 34.91 5.49
N ASP A 676 12.11 35.75 4.61
CA ASP A 676 11.42 36.42 3.50
C ASP A 676 11.29 35.54 2.25
N TRP A 677 11.83 34.31 2.29
CA TRP A 677 11.81 33.42 1.14
C TRP A 677 10.42 32.82 0.87
N ASP A 678 9.71 32.46 1.95
CA ASP A 678 8.39 31.80 1.98
C ASP A 678 7.73 32.25 3.31
N PRO A 679 7.06 33.42 3.32
CA PRO A 679 6.61 34.07 4.54
C PRO A 679 5.31 33.48 5.11
N ASP A 680 4.49 32.80 4.32
CA ASP A 680 3.28 32.10 4.78
C ASP A 680 3.51 30.60 5.09
N ASN A 681 4.69 30.06 4.76
CA ASN A 681 5.18 28.73 5.08
C ASN A 681 4.45 27.61 4.34
N ASP A 682 4.10 27.87 3.09
CA ASP A 682 3.35 26.98 2.22
C ASP A 682 4.28 26.05 1.38
N GLY A 683 5.60 26.28 1.46
CA GLY A 683 6.63 25.49 0.77
C GLY A 683 7.04 26.02 -0.60
N MET A 684 6.43 27.11 -1.07
CA MET A 684 6.73 27.81 -2.31
C MET A 684 7.42 29.16 -2.03
N PRO A 685 8.35 29.61 -2.90
CA PRO A 685 8.92 30.93 -2.74
C PRO A 685 7.97 32.04 -3.19
N SER A 686 7.99 33.19 -2.51
CA SER A 686 7.21 34.36 -2.95
C SER A 686 7.48 34.78 -4.40
N GLN A 687 8.71 34.59 -4.89
CA GLN A 687 9.04 34.85 -6.29
C GLN A 687 8.31 33.91 -7.25
N TRP A 688 8.16 32.63 -6.88
CA TRP A 688 7.42 31.65 -7.66
C TRP A 688 5.93 31.99 -7.65
N GLU A 689 5.38 32.25 -6.48
CA GLU A 689 3.96 32.55 -6.29
C GLU A 689 3.53 33.77 -7.10
N VAL A 690 4.24 34.90 -6.97
CA VAL A 690 3.99 36.11 -7.77
C VAL A 690 4.10 35.85 -9.27
N ALA A 691 5.04 35.01 -9.69
CA ALA A 691 5.21 34.68 -11.11
C ALA A 691 4.06 33.82 -11.67
N HIS A 692 3.32 33.10 -10.82
CA HIS A 692 2.22 32.22 -11.19
C HIS A 692 0.84 32.76 -10.77
N GLY A 693 0.79 33.98 -10.24
CA GLY A 693 -0.46 34.65 -9.86
C GLY A 693 -1.07 34.18 -8.53
N LEU A 694 -0.26 33.57 -7.68
CA LEU A 694 -0.60 33.15 -6.32
C LEU A 694 -0.36 34.30 -5.32
N ASP A 695 -0.92 34.22 -4.11
CA ASP A 695 -0.73 35.23 -3.05
C ASP A 695 0.34 34.76 -2.07
N PRO A 696 1.53 35.40 -2.01
CA PRO A 696 2.61 35.04 -1.10
C PRO A 696 2.31 35.14 0.40
N ASN A 697 1.07 35.42 0.78
CA ASN A 697 0.62 35.52 2.16
C ASN A 697 -0.59 34.61 2.44
N ASP A 698 -1.04 33.80 1.48
CA ASP A 698 -2.15 32.87 1.62
C ASP A 698 -1.67 31.42 1.54
N PRO A 699 -1.37 30.80 2.69
CA PRO A 699 -0.76 29.47 2.67
C PRO A 699 -1.70 28.40 2.11
N GLU A 700 -3.01 28.65 2.04
CA GLU A 700 -3.97 27.65 1.59
C GLU A 700 -4.02 27.51 0.06
N ASP A 701 -3.53 28.49 -0.69
CA ASP A 701 -3.52 28.44 -2.15
C ASP A 701 -2.56 27.35 -2.68
N ARG A 702 -1.59 26.89 -1.87
CA ARG A 702 -0.71 25.74 -2.14
C ARG A 702 -1.44 24.48 -2.59
N ASN A 703 -2.67 24.27 -2.07
CA ASN A 703 -3.49 23.09 -2.31
C ASN A 703 -4.54 23.31 -3.41
N ALA A 704 -4.62 24.51 -3.98
CA ALA A 704 -5.48 24.76 -5.12
C ALA A 704 -4.91 24.10 -6.39
N ASP A 705 -5.82 23.83 -7.33
CA ASP A 705 -5.55 23.30 -8.66
C ASP A 705 -6.35 24.15 -9.67
N PRO A 706 -5.83 25.33 -10.07
CA PRO A 706 -6.57 26.26 -10.92
C PRO A 706 -6.64 25.85 -12.39
N ASP A 707 -5.75 24.96 -12.85
CA ASP A 707 -5.73 24.47 -14.24
C ASP A 707 -6.43 23.11 -14.42
N GLY A 708 -6.75 22.44 -13.32
CA GLY A 708 -7.56 21.22 -13.27
C GLY A 708 -6.81 19.99 -13.77
N ASP A 709 -5.48 19.97 -13.65
CA ASP A 709 -4.64 18.88 -14.13
C ASP A 709 -4.45 17.75 -13.08
N GLY A 710 -4.90 17.97 -11.85
CA GLY A 710 -4.84 17.04 -10.72
C GLY A 710 -3.65 17.25 -9.78
N TYR A 711 -2.73 18.15 -10.11
CA TYR A 711 -1.62 18.55 -9.24
C TYR A 711 -1.94 19.84 -8.49
N THR A 712 -1.55 19.87 -7.22
CA THR A 712 -1.62 21.10 -6.42
C THR A 712 -0.58 22.13 -6.89
N ASN A 713 -0.80 23.42 -6.60
CA ASN A 713 0.19 24.48 -6.87
C ASN A 713 1.57 24.14 -6.28
N LEU A 714 1.61 23.56 -5.07
CA LEU A 714 2.85 23.08 -4.46
C LEU A 714 3.52 22.00 -5.31
N GLU A 715 2.77 21.01 -5.80
CA GLU A 715 3.33 19.96 -6.65
C GLU A 715 3.82 20.51 -8.00
N ALA A 716 3.09 21.46 -8.60
CA ALA A 716 3.55 22.15 -9.80
C ALA A 716 4.92 22.82 -9.58
N TYR A 717 5.11 23.49 -8.43
CA TYR A 717 6.42 24.01 -8.04
C TYR A 717 7.48 22.91 -7.91
N LEU A 718 7.17 21.82 -7.19
CA LEU A 718 8.10 20.70 -6.98
C LEU A 718 8.53 20.03 -8.28
N ASN A 719 7.60 19.84 -9.21
CA ASN A 719 7.84 19.25 -10.54
C ASN A 719 8.66 20.20 -11.41
N ARG A 720 8.41 21.51 -11.30
CA ARG A 720 9.13 22.53 -12.07
C ARG A 720 10.60 22.64 -11.68
N LEU A 721 10.95 22.47 -10.40
CA LEU A 721 12.35 22.49 -9.93
C LEU A 721 13.24 21.51 -10.69
N VAL A 722 12.67 20.40 -11.18
CA VAL A 722 13.38 19.30 -11.84
C VAL A 722 12.96 19.12 -13.31
N ASN A 723 12.29 20.11 -13.90
CA ASN A 723 11.86 20.17 -15.29
C ASN A 723 10.90 19.05 -15.72
N GLU A 724 9.96 18.67 -14.86
CA GLU A 724 8.97 17.62 -15.13
C GLU A 724 7.62 18.15 -15.62
N GLN A 725 7.43 19.48 -15.60
CA GLN A 725 6.29 20.24 -16.13
C GLN A 725 6.73 21.59 -16.70
#